data_AF-A0A1T4LA09-F1
#
_entry.id   AF-A0A1T4LA09-F1
#
_cell.length_a   1.000
_cell.length_b   1.000
_cell.length_c   1.000
_cell.angle_alpha   90.00
_cell.angle_beta   90.00
_cell.angle_gamma   90.00
#
_symmetry.space_group_name_H-M   'P 1'
#
loop_
_entity.id
_entity.type
_entity.pdbx_description
1 polymer ?
#
loop_
_entity_poly.entity_id
_entity_poly.type
_entity_poly.pdbx_seq_one_letter_code
_entity_poly.pdbx_strand_id
1 'polypeptide(L)'
;MKKTIKKQIAKMLAIFIALTALLSGLGTLNVQATTMPAISTPDVQYRTHVQNVGWQSYRKNGETSGTSGRSLRLEGIDIRVNGRSGGIEYQTHVQNVGWQDWKKNGQMSGTSGKSLRLEGIKIRLTGEIAKYYDVYYRTHVQSIGWQDWKVNGGMSGTSGRSLRLEAIQIKLEPKPASSSADLITYSTHIQNYGWQQTAGEGEVSGSWGKSLRLEGIKINVADSLKSQVEYTTHVQNIGWQNYVTNGQVSGTQGKGLRLEGIKIRWKKGAPAAKDYDIVYSTHIEGIGWQNWVKNDALSGTTGQGKRLEAIQIKLVKRIAVTGVIATIDKSILHTGEVAQVTTKVIPLEATNKAVTYSSDNTKVAIIDGNGKVTAKGVGDAIITVKTVDGGKTASLRVTVKPVSVTGVTVKIDKSRIRVGEVAQLTPTVLPNNATNKAVTYSSSNTNVAVVDSKGKVTPKSAGEVNLTVKTADGGKTAVVKLTVAAYRTYNESVSELYNKHKIIFKADDASKVNPNLLSNNVDAVNKFYSENPQFKKLDVTKLDEVRVTKLPYGVAGQVTTQYYVSNHKIVSMKMELSSDYYNTAVGNEGDEWEFGINHVFVHEYGHVNQRLMEDKIRQGGVDFRMLKQVLNNKANAKITDAKSMVDWWSKNINLIAQNITPYGANLSYGTDSNGSIKEAYPTEPFAELFAESFTQNNPRVWSKEFKRLLTAYMTEISRSNNLEREENPADDEIVTEVWQIKE
;
A
#
# COMPACT_ATOMS: atom_id res chain seq x y z
N MET A 1 61.10 -3.30 -32.71
CA MET A 1 59.72 -3.43 -33.26
C MET A 1 59.63 -3.88 -34.73
N LYS A 2 60.50 -3.45 -35.67
CA LYS A 2 60.38 -3.85 -37.10
C LYS A 2 60.78 -5.31 -37.44
N LYS A 3 61.57 -6.01 -36.62
CA LYS A 3 62.00 -7.40 -36.88
C LYS A 3 60.93 -8.46 -36.52
N THR A 4 60.10 -8.19 -35.52
CA THR A 4 59.09 -9.15 -35.02
C THR A 4 57.86 -9.21 -35.93
N ILE A 5 57.49 -8.10 -36.56
CA ILE A 5 56.35 -8.01 -37.50
C ILE A 5 56.67 -8.71 -38.83
N LYS A 6 57.90 -8.60 -39.35
CA LYS A 6 58.32 -9.34 -40.56
C LYS A 6 58.30 -10.87 -40.37
N LYS A 7 58.59 -11.36 -39.16
CA LYS A 7 58.59 -12.81 -38.85
C LYS A 7 57.17 -13.39 -38.73
N GLN A 8 56.18 -12.58 -38.35
CA GLN A 8 54.77 -12.98 -38.33
C GLN A 8 54.10 -12.92 -39.72
N ILE A 9 54.47 -11.95 -40.55
CA ILE A 9 53.96 -11.86 -41.94
C ILE A 9 54.51 -13.02 -42.81
N ALA A 10 55.77 -13.41 -42.63
CA ALA A 10 56.34 -14.57 -43.34
C ALA A 10 55.69 -15.91 -42.93
N LYS A 11 55.25 -16.07 -41.67
CA LYS A 11 54.51 -17.26 -41.20
C LYS A 11 53.09 -17.32 -41.76
N MET A 12 52.40 -16.18 -41.92
CA MET A 12 51.09 -16.14 -42.57
C MET A 12 51.16 -16.44 -44.07
N LEU A 13 52.21 -15.98 -44.76
CA LEU A 13 52.37 -16.21 -46.20
C LEU A 13 52.72 -17.68 -46.52
N ALA A 14 53.48 -18.36 -45.65
CA ALA A 14 53.80 -19.79 -45.79
C ALA A 14 52.56 -20.69 -45.58
N ILE A 15 51.63 -20.30 -44.70
CA ILE A 15 50.38 -21.04 -44.47
C ILE A 15 49.41 -20.84 -45.65
N PHE A 16 49.45 -19.68 -46.31
CA PHE A 16 48.62 -19.40 -47.48
C PHE A 16 49.07 -20.18 -48.73
N ILE A 17 50.39 -20.35 -48.93
CA ILE A 17 50.95 -21.12 -50.06
C ILE A 17 50.78 -22.65 -49.85
N ALA A 18 50.77 -23.12 -48.60
CA ALA A 18 50.47 -24.52 -48.28
C ALA A 18 48.99 -24.89 -48.51
N LEU A 19 48.07 -23.92 -48.41
CA LEU A 19 46.64 -24.15 -48.65
C LEU A 19 46.29 -24.22 -50.14
N THR A 20 47.07 -23.57 -51.01
CA THR A 20 46.85 -23.59 -52.47
C THR A 20 47.47 -24.81 -53.16
N ALA A 21 48.38 -25.52 -52.52
CA ALA A 21 49.02 -26.72 -53.06
C ALA A 21 48.30 -28.05 -52.73
N LEU A 22 47.21 -28.01 -51.94
CA LEU A 22 46.38 -29.20 -51.67
C LEU A 22 45.21 -29.37 -52.65
N LEU A 23 45.09 -28.49 -53.66
CA LEU A 23 43.99 -28.51 -54.63
C LEU A 23 44.37 -28.98 -56.04
N SER A 24 45.57 -29.52 -56.26
CA SER A 24 46.04 -29.96 -57.60
C SER A 24 46.39 -31.45 -57.71
N GLY A 25 45.92 -32.29 -56.81
CA GLY A 25 46.22 -33.72 -56.89
C GLY A 25 45.17 -34.57 -56.20
N LEU A 26 44.14 -34.96 -56.95
CA LEU A 26 43.46 -36.25 -56.84
C LEU A 26 42.60 -36.42 -58.10
N GLY A 27 42.81 -37.55 -58.78
CA GLY A 27 42.29 -37.83 -60.11
C GLY A 27 40.76 -37.87 -60.20
N THR A 28 40.31 -37.77 -61.44
CA THR A 28 38.92 -37.91 -61.88
C THR A 28 38.32 -39.24 -61.42
N LEU A 29 37.49 -39.21 -60.37
CA LEU A 29 36.46 -40.21 -60.16
C LEU A 29 35.25 -39.79 -60.97
N ASN A 30 35.01 -40.52 -62.06
CA ASN A 30 33.87 -40.35 -62.92
C ASN A 30 32.62 -40.88 -62.19
N VAL A 31 32.00 -40.03 -61.37
CA VAL A 31 30.65 -40.27 -60.86
C VAL A 31 29.69 -39.59 -61.81
N GLN A 32 29.01 -40.39 -62.65
CA GLN A 32 27.82 -39.92 -63.34
C GLN A 32 26.80 -39.48 -62.29
N ALA A 33 26.75 -38.17 -62.03
CA ALA A 33 25.65 -37.56 -61.33
C ALA A 33 24.41 -37.71 -62.22
N THR A 34 23.57 -38.71 -61.93
CA THR A 34 22.18 -38.66 -62.34
C THR A 34 21.60 -37.38 -61.75
N THR A 35 21.33 -36.39 -62.59
CA THR A 35 20.72 -35.13 -62.18
C THR A 35 19.34 -35.44 -61.59
N MET A 36 19.26 -35.49 -60.25
CA MET A 36 17.98 -35.51 -59.57
C MET A 36 17.23 -34.23 -59.93
N PRO A 37 15.92 -34.29 -60.25
CA PRO A 37 15.14 -33.11 -60.56
C PRO A 37 15.20 -32.13 -59.39
N ALA A 38 15.44 -30.85 -59.68
CA ALA A 38 15.45 -29.79 -58.68
C ALA A 38 14.15 -29.85 -57.87
N ILE A 39 14.25 -30.05 -56.54
CA ILE A 39 13.08 -29.99 -55.66
C ILE A 39 12.55 -28.55 -55.73
N SER A 40 11.36 -28.38 -56.32
CA SER A 40 10.69 -27.08 -56.40
C SER A 40 10.55 -26.49 -55.00
N THR A 41 10.86 -25.20 -54.83
CA THR A 41 10.61 -24.50 -53.58
C THR A 41 9.10 -24.51 -53.29
N PRO A 42 8.66 -25.05 -52.13
CA PRO A 42 7.24 -25.13 -51.86
C PRO A 42 6.62 -23.74 -51.65
N ASP A 43 5.37 -23.58 -52.09
CA ASP A 43 4.57 -22.37 -51.85
C ASP A 43 3.32 -22.69 -51.04
N VAL A 44 2.83 -21.71 -50.27
CA VAL A 44 1.46 -21.72 -49.74
C VAL A 44 0.62 -20.73 -50.55
N GLN A 45 -0.52 -21.21 -51.04
CA GLN A 45 -1.51 -20.43 -51.76
C GLN A 45 -2.82 -20.42 -50.97
N TYR A 46 -3.48 -19.27 -50.90
CA TYR A 46 -4.70 -19.12 -50.12
C TYR A 46 -5.61 -18.05 -50.67
N ARG A 47 -6.91 -18.21 -50.47
CA ARG A 47 -7.92 -17.21 -50.80
C ARG A 47 -9.00 -17.19 -49.73
N THR A 48 -9.65 -16.04 -49.59
CA THR A 48 -10.76 -15.85 -48.66
C THR A 48 -12.04 -15.51 -49.41
N HIS A 49 -13.17 -15.91 -48.82
CA HIS A 49 -14.49 -15.43 -49.19
C HIS A 49 -14.81 -14.20 -48.34
N VAL A 50 -14.97 -13.05 -48.99
CA VAL A 50 -15.21 -11.75 -48.33
C VAL A 50 -16.67 -11.37 -48.50
N GLN A 51 -17.29 -10.86 -47.44
CA GLN A 51 -18.67 -10.36 -47.47
C GLN A 51 -18.90 -9.41 -48.65
N ASN A 52 -20.00 -9.61 -49.38
CA ASN A 52 -20.44 -8.81 -50.53
C ASN A 52 -19.44 -8.74 -51.71
N VAL A 53 -18.38 -9.55 -51.67
CA VAL A 53 -17.36 -9.64 -52.73
C VAL A 53 -17.25 -11.07 -53.25
N GLY A 54 -17.41 -12.06 -52.37
CA GLY A 54 -17.26 -13.47 -52.70
C GLY A 54 -15.81 -13.95 -52.60
N TRP A 55 -15.50 -15.04 -53.30
CA TRP A 55 -14.15 -15.61 -53.34
C TRP A 55 -13.17 -14.71 -54.08
N GLN A 56 -12.08 -14.33 -53.41
CA GLN A 56 -10.98 -13.61 -54.04
C GLN A 56 -10.02 -14.56 -54.78
N SER A 57 -9.16 -13.99 -55.63
CA SER A 57 -8.05 -14.73 -56.25
C SER A 57 -7.08 -15.28 -55.22
N TYR A 58 -6.43 -16.41 -55.54
CA TYR A 58 -5.37 -16.96 -54.70
C TYR A 58 -4.21 -15.96 -54.54
N ARG A 59 -3.77 -15.84 -53.30
CA ARG A 59 -2.58 -15.12 -52.83
C ARG A 59 -1.50 -16.12 -52.46
N LYS A 60 -0.24 -15.70 -52.48
CA LYS A 60 0.90 -16.57 -52.15
C LYS A 60 1.77 -15.97 -51.05
N ASN A 61 2.39 -16.83 -50.26
CA ASN A 61 3.57 -16.53 -49.42
C ASN A 61 3.64 -15.09 -48.85
N GLY A 62 2.76 -14.78 -47.90
CA GLY A 62 2.74 -13.52 -47.14
C GLY A 62 1.88 -12.41 -47.76
N GLU A 63 1.37 -12.57 -48.98
CA GLU A 63 0.44 -11.62 -49.61
C GLU A 63 -0.91 -11.53 -48.89
N THR A 64 -1.46 -10.34 -48.75
CA THR A 64 -2.75 -10.16 -48.06
C THR A 64 -3.93 -10.73 -48.86
N SER A 65 -4.71 -11.62 -48.23
CA SER A 65 -6.02 -12.07 -48.70
C SER A 65 -7.13 -11.54 -47.78
N GLY A 66 -8.17 -10.92 -48.32
CA GLY A 66 -9.18 -10.15 -47.57
C GLY A 66 -9.09 -8.64 -47.79
N THR A 67 -9.65 -7.86 -46.86
CA THR A 67 -9.60 -6.39 -46.87
C THR A 67 -9.22 -5.84 -45.50
N SER A 68 -8.26 -4.92 -45.42
CA SER A 68 -8.01 -4.14 -44.20
C SER A 68 -8.60 -2.74 -44.35
N GLY A 69 -9.33 -2.24 -43.34
CA GLY A 69 -9.84 -0.86 -43.32
C GLY A 69 -11.13 -0.61 -44.12
N ARG A 70 -11.73 -1.65 -44.73
CA ARG A 70 -13.02 -1.57 -45.44
C ARG A 70 -14.20 -2.15 -44.66
N SER A 71 -13.96 -2.61 -43.44
CA SER A 71 -14.96 -3.20 -42.53
C SER A 71 -15.70 -4.44 -43.08
N LEU A 72 -15.16 -5.15 -44.08
CA LEU A 72 -15.75 -6.38 -44.61
C LEU A 72 -15.21 -7.61 -43.89
N ARG A 73 -16.11 -8.54 -43.50
CA ARG A 73 -15.74 -9.79 -42.84
C ARG A 73 -15.24 -10.84 -43.83
N LEU A 74 -14.33 -11.69 -43.37
CA LEU A 74 -14.08 -13.00 -43.96
C LEU A 74 -15.20 -13.97 -43.53
N GLU A 75 -15.66 -14.80 -44.45
CA GLU A 75 -16.70 -15.80 -44.22
C GLU A 75 -16.19 -17.23 -44.43
N GLY A 76 -15.20 -17.40 -45.32
CA GLY A 76 -14.58 -18.68 -45.62
C GLY A 76 -13.14 -18.52 -46.11
N ILE A 77 -12.39 -19.61 -46.07
CA ILE A 77 -10.98 -19.66 -46.50
C ILE A 77 -10.66 -21.00 -47.15
N ASP A 78 -9.79 -20.95 -48.14
CA ASP A 78 -9.21 -22.10 -48.82
C ASP A 78 -7.69 -21.91 -48.88
N ILE A 79 -6.94 -22.91 -48.42
CA ILE A 79 -5.49 -22.93 -48.30
C ILE A 79 -4.95 -24.23 -48.91
N ARG A 80 -3.91 -24.10 -49.72
CA ARG A 80 -3.15 -25.23 -50.27
C ARG A 80 -1.65 -24.98 -50.26
N VAL A 81 -0.88 -26.04 -50.12
CA VAL A 81 0.57 -26.06 -50.33
C VAL A 81 0.91 -26.89 -51.56
N ASN A 82 1.89 -26.42 -52.34
CA ASN A 82 2.39 -27.11 -53.53
C ASN A 82 3.92 -27.22 -53.48
N GLY A 83 4.50 -27.98 -54.40
CA GLY A 83 5.95 -28.03 -54.61
C GLY A 83 6.72 -28.97 -53.66
N ARG A 84 6.04 -29.63 -52.72
CA ARG A 84 6.63 -30.71 -51.90
C ARG A 84 5.55 -31.69 -51.42
N SER A 85 5.91 -32.97 -51.26
CA SER A 85 5.03 -33.99 -50.66
C SER A 85 4.62 -33.59 -49.23
N GLY A 86 3.44 -34.02 -48.78
CA GLY A 86 2.79 -33.55 -47.56
C GLY A 86 1.58 -32.67 -47.84
N GLY A 87 1.15 -31.88 -46.87
CA GLY A 87 -0.06 -31.07 -46.98
C GLY A 87 -0.19 -30.01 -45.89
N ILE A 88 -1.33 -29.34 -45.89
CA ILE A 88 -1.72 -28.34 -44.89
C ILE A 88 -3.09 -28.71 -44.34
N GLU A 89 -3.25 -28.52 -43.03
CA GLU A 89 -4.53 -28.64 -42.34
C GLU A 89 -4.88 -27.33 -41.64
N TYR A 90 -6.15 -26.95 -41.70
CA TYR A 90 -6.63 -25.72 -41.09
C TYR A 90 -8.09 -25.83 -40.64
N GLN A 91 -8.44 -25.06 -39.61
CA GLN A 91 -9.81 -24.94 -39.11
C GLN A 91 -10.11 -23.49 -38.74
N THR A 92 -11.36 -23.09 -38.89
CA THR A 92 -11.84 -21.75 -38.53
C THR A 92 -12.88 -21.79 -37.41
N HIS A 93 -12.85 -20.78 -36.55
CA HIS A 93 -13.92 -20.46 -35.61
C HIS A 93 -14.95 -19.58 -36.32
N VAL A 94 -16.18 -20.06 -36.43
CA VAL A 94 -17.28 -19.39 -37.15
C VAL A 94 -18.31 -18.89 -36.14
N GLN A 95 -18.81 -17.67 -36.36
CA GLN A 95 -19.89 -17.09 -35.55
C GLN A 95 -21.06 -18.08 -35.38
N ASN A 96 -21.53 -18.23 -34.15
CA ASN A 96 -22.66 -19.08 -33.75
C ASN A 96 -22.51 -20.59 -34.05
N VAL A 97 -21.33 -21.02 -34.50
CA VAL A 97 -21.01 -22.43 -34.79
C VAL A 97 -19.83 -22.91 -33.95
N GLY A 98 -18.84 -22.04 -33.71
CA GLY A 98 -17.61 -22.40 -33.01
C GLY A 98 -16.53 -22.93 -33.95
N TRP A 99 -15.60 -23.70 -33.39
CA TRP A 99 -14.53 -24.35 -34.17
C TRP A 99 -15.11 -25.48 -35.03
N GLN A 100 -14.82 -25.44 -36.33
CA GLN A 100 -15.17 -26.51 -37.27
C GLN A 100 -14.05 -27.56 -37.37
N ASP A 101 -14.35 -28.73 -37.94
CA ASP A 101 -13.36 -29.77 -38.20
C ASP A 101 -12.20 -29.26 -39.07
N TRP A 102 -11.02 -29.87 -38.85
CA TRP A 102 -9.84 -29.65 -39.69
C TRP A 102 -10.12 -29.99 -41.15
N LYS A 103 -9.80 -29.05 -42.03
CA LYS A 103 -9.85 -29.16 -43.49
C LYS A 103 -8.46 -29.34 -44.03
N LYS A 104 -8.35 -30.12 -45.11
CA LYS A 104 -7.07 -30.45 -45.76
C LYS A 104 -6.82 -29.54 -46.97
N ASN A 105 -5.66 -29.72 -47.59
CA ASN A 105 -5.21 -29.04 -48.79
C ASN A 105 -6.36 -28.79 -49.80
N GLY A 106 -6.69 -27.52 -50.07
CA GLY A 106 -7.72 -27.14 -51.04
C GLY A 106 -9.19 -27.20 -50.57
N GLN A 107 -9.46 -27.63 -49.33
CA GLN A 107 -10.82 -27.77 -48.81
C GLN A 107 -11.30 -26.55 -48.05
N MET A 108 -12.43 -25.97 -48.46
CA MET A 108 -13.03 -24.82 -47.77
C MET A 108 -13.25 -25.05 -46.26
N SER A 109 -12.79 -24.10 -45.44
CA SER A 109 -13.14 -23.93 -44.02
C SER A 109 -13.92 -22.61 -43.84
N GLY A 110 -14.97 -22.60 -43.01
CA GLY A 110 -15.89 -21.47 -42.85
C GLY A 110 -17.26 -21.70 -43.50
N THR A 111 -17.87 -20.61 -43.97
CA THR A 111 -19.16 -20.60 -44.69
C THR A 111 -19.11 -19.72 -45.94
N SER A 112 -20.00 -20.00 -46.88
CA SER A 112 -20.22 -19.19 -48.09
C SER A 112 -21.72 -19.11 -48.31
N GLY A 113 -22.24 -17.93 -48.61
CA GLY A 113 -23.67 -17.67 -48.78
C GLY A 113 -24.51 -17.70 -47.49
N LYS A 114 -23.92 -17.95 -46.32
CA LYS A 114 -24.64 -18.03 -45.02
C LYS A 114 -24.50 -16.78 -44.15
N SER A 115 -23.75 -15.78 -44.60
CA SER A 115 -23.49 -14.52 -43.89
C SER A 115 -22.83 -14.65 -42.50
N LEU A 116 -22.17 -15.78 -42.19
CA LEU A 116 -21.48 -15.99 -40.91
C LEU A 116 -20.00 -15.58 -41.03
N ARG A 117 -19.52 -14.78 -40.07
CA ARG A 117 -18.11 -14.33 -40.01
C ARG A 117 -17.18 -15.42 -39.48
N LEU A 118 -15.95 -15.41 -39.97
CA LEU A 118 -14.81 -16.02 -39.29
C LEU A 118 -14.37 -15.12 -38.14
N GLU A 119 -14.03 -15.73 -37.01
CA GLU A 119 -13.52 -15.02 -35.83
C GLU A 119 -12.08 -15.43 -35.50
N GLY A 120 -11.68 -16.66 -35.83
CA GLY A 120 -10.32 -17.17 -35.59
C GLY A 120 -9.94 -18.33 -36.51
N ILE A 121 -8.65 -18.64 -36.58
CA ILE A 121 -8.08 -19.69 -37.43
C ILE A 121 -6.86 -20.37 -36.79
N LYS A 122 -6.70 -21.66 -37.08
CA LYS A 122 -5.49 -22.47 -36.79
C LYS A 122 -5.04 -23.17 -38.07
N ILE A 123 -3.74 -23.21 -38.32
CA ILE A 123 -3.13 -23.76 -39.56
C ILE A 123 -1.87 -24.54 -39.20
N ARG A 124 -1.72 -25.78 -39.70
CA ARG A 124 -0.52 -26.61 -39.51
C ARG A 124 -0.13 -27.32 -40.80
N LEU A 125 1.17 -27.59 -40.96
CA LEU A 125 1.66 -28.47 -42.03
C LEU A 125 1.57 -29.94 -41.59
N THR A 126 1.45 -30.84 -42.56
CA THR A 126 1.39 -32.29 -42.37
C THR A 126 2.29 -33.02 -43.36
N GLY A 127 2.76 -34.22 -43.03
CA GLY A 127 3.59 -35.04 -43.92
C GLY A 127 4.98 -34.43 -44.18
N GLU A 128 5.58 -34.77 -45.32
CA GLU A 128 6.99 -34.45 -45.61
C GLU A 128 7.32 -32.95 -45.53
N ILE A 129 6.46 -32.07 -46.07
CA ILE A 129 6.69 -30.61 -46.03
C ILE A 129 6.84 -30.06 -44.60
N ALA A 130 6.16 -30.65 -43.61
CA ALA A 130 6.22 -30.22 -42.22
C ALA A 130 7.59 -30.46 -41.56
N LYS A 131 8.41 -31.37 -42.12
CA LYS A 131 9.78 -31.63 -41.63
C LYS A 131 10.74 -30.49 -41.98
N TYR A 132 10.48 -29.79 -43.08
CA TYR A 132 11.40 -28.83 -43.68
C TYR A 132 10.94 -27.37 -43.56
N TYR A 133 9.66 -27.14 -43.25
CA TYR A 133 9.07 -25.80 -43.20
C TYR A 133 8.18 -25.63 -41.97
N ASP A 134 8.10 -24.38 -41.51
CA ASP A 134 7.06 -23.90 -40.60
C ASP A 134 6.05 -23.07 -41.38
N VAL A 135 4.77 -23.14 -41.00
CA VAL A 135 3.73 -22.23 -41.52
C VAL A 135 3.50 -21.09 -40.55
N TYR A 136 3.74 -19.87 -41.02
CA TYR A 136 3.48 -18.62 -40.29
C TYR A 136 2.22 -17.96 -40.83
N TYR A 137 1.35 -17.50 -39.94
CA TYR A 137 0.14 -16.79 -40.33
C TYR A 137 -0.30 -15.76 -39.31
N ARG A 138 -0.97 -14.70 -39.79
CA ARG A 138 -1.62 -13.70 -38.94
C ARG A 138 -2.88 -13.19 -39.59
N THR A 139 -3.81 -12.72 -38.77
CA THR A 139 -5.10 -12.18 -39.20
C THR A 139 -5.23 -10.71 -38.82
N HIS A 140 -5.99 -9.96 -39.61
CA HIS A 140 -6.45 -8.62 -39.27
C HIS A 140 -7.82 -8.75 -38.62
N VAL A 141 -7.94 -8.34 -37.35
CA VAL A 141 -9.17 -8.44 -36.56
C VAL A 141 -9.83 -7.07 -36.49
N GLN A 142 -11.15 -7.03 -36.64
CA GLN A 142 -11.95 -5.81 -36.47
C GLN A 142 -11.56 -5.06 -35.20
N SER A 143 -11.30 -3.75 -35.32
CA SER A 143 -10.97 -2.83 -34.23
C SER A 143 -9.70 -3.15 -33.42
N ILE A 144 -8.94 -4.18 -33.79
CA ILE A 144 -7.64 -4.51 -33.18
C ILE A 144 -6.51 -4.36 -34.20
N GLY A 145 -6.77 -4.70 -35.47
CA GLY A 145 -5.78 -4.68 -36.54
C GLY A 145 -5.03 -6.00 -36.70
N TRP A 146 -3.86 -5.94 -37.33
CA TRP A 146 -3.01 -7.12 -37.54
C TRP A 146 -2.53 -7.70 -36.22
N GLN A 147 -2.81 -8.98 -36.02
CA GLN A 147 -2.31 -9.75 -34.88
C GLN A 147 -0.86 -10.19 -35.11
N ASP A 148 -0.19 -10.62 -34.03
CA ASP A 148 1.12 -11.27 -34.13
C ASP A 148 1.07 -12.51 -35.01
N TRP A 149 2.20 -12.79 -35.67
CA TRP A 149 2.42 -14.03 -36.40
C TRP A 149 2.31 -15.24 -35.47
N LYS A 150 1.49 -16.20 -35.87
CA LYS A 150 1.33 -17.51 -35.25
C LYS A 150 2.00 -18.55 -36.12
N VAL A 151 2.47 -19.62 -35.48
CA VAL A 151 3.17 -20.72 -36.12
C VAL A 151 2.47 -22.03 -35.77
N ASN A 152 2.38 -22.94 -36.74
CA ASN A 152 2.00 -24.35 -36.58
C ASN A 152 0.90 -24.63 -35.53
N GLY A 153 -0.36 -24.33 -35.86
CA GLY A 153 -1.54 -24.65 -35.06
C GLY A 153 -1.90 -23.60 -34.00
N GLY A 154 -1.08 -22.58 -33.78
CA GLY A 154 -1.38 -21.47 -32.88
C GLY A 154 -2.60 -20.64 -33.32
N MET A 155 -3.50 -20.27 -32.41
CA MET A 155 -4.69 -19.51 -32.80
C MET A 155 -4.35 -18.07 -33.24
N SER A 156 -4.80 -17.66 -34.43
CA SER A 156 -4.83 -16.25 -34.87
C SER A 156 -6.28 -15.78 -34.98
N GLY A 157 -6.60 -14.60 -34.44
CA GLY A 157 -7.96 -14.08 -34.32
C GLY A 157 -8.50 -14.15 -32.89
N THR A 158 -9.82 -14.22 -32.74
CA THR A 158 -10.52 -14.30 -31.46
C THR A 158 -11.50 -15.48 -31.43
N SER A 159 -11.88 -15.90 -30.23
CA SER A 159 -13.01 -16.81 -30.00
C SER A 159 -13.83 -16.24 -28.84
N GLY A 160 -15.16 -16.17 -29.00
CA GLY A 160 -16.06 -15.70 -27.93
C GLY A 160 -16.06 -14.19 -27.66
N ARG A 161 -15.37 -13.38 -28.48
CA ARG A 161 -15.37 -11.90 -28.39
C ARG A 161 -16.23 -11.23 -29.46
N SER A 162 -16.87 -12.01 -30.32
CA SER A 162 -17.71 -11.53 -31.44
C SER A 162 -17.00 -10.61 -32.45
N LEU A 163 -15.66 -10.68 -32.55
CA LEU A 163 -14.88 -9.87 -33.49
C LEU A 163 -14.58 -10.66 -34.78
N ARG A 164 -14.88 -10.04 -35.93
CA ARG A 164 -14.61 -10.65 -37.25
C ARG A 164 -13.14 -10.57 -37.66
N LEU A 165 -12.72 -11.55 -38.44
CA LEU A 165 -11.52 -11.44 -39.29
C LEU A 165 -11.86 -10.62 -40.54
N GLU A 166 -10.92 -9.79 -40.99
CA GLU A 166 -11.07 -8.95 -42.18
C GLU A 166 -10.02 -9.28 -43.26
N ALA A 167 -8.83 -9.73 -42.84
CA ALA A 167 -7.77 -10.18 -43.75
C ALA A 167 -6.85 -11.22 -43.10
N ILE A 168 -6.06 -11.92 -43.92
CA ILE A 168 -5.07 -12.91 -43.48
C ILE A 168 -3.81 -12.85 -44.36
N GLN A 169 -2.67 -13.16 -43.73
CA GLN A 169 -1.41 -13.46 -44.41
C GLN A 169 -0.89 -14.81 -43.93
N ILE A 170 -0.38 -15.62 -44.84
CA ILE A 170 0.17 -16.95 -44.61
C ILE A 170 1.45 -17.10 -45.43
N LYS A 171 2.54 -17.55 -44.81
CA LYS A 171 3.81 -17.84 -45.49
C LYS A 171 4.46 -19.11 -44.95
N LEU A 172 5.27 -19.74 -45.80
CA LEU A 172 6.16 -20.82 -45.40
C LEU A 172 7.55 -20.25 -45.13
N GLU A 173 8.16 -20.67 -44.05
CA GLU A 173 9.56 -20.35 -43.74
C GLU A 173 10.35 -21.66 -43.64
N PRO A 174 11.53 -21.78 -44.28
CA PRO A 174 12.38 -22.94 -44.11
C PRO A 174 12.69 -23.12 -42.63
N LYS A 175 12.53 -24.34 -42.13
CA LYS A 175 13.16 -24.72 -40.89
C LYS A 175 14.69 -24.65 -41.09
N PRO A 176 15.46 -24.26 -40.07
CA PRO A 176 16.91 -24.37 -40.14
C PRO A 176 17.29 -25.77 -40.63
N ALA A 177 18.19 -25.83 -41.62
CA ALA A 177 18.46 -27.03 -42.42
C ALA A 177 18.44 -28.31 -41.59
N SER A 178 17.44 -29.16 -41.83
CA SER A 178 17.30 -30.46 -41.18
C SER A 178 18.29 -31.46 -41.79
N SER A 179 19.53 -31.41 -41.32
CA SER A 179 20.46 -32.53 -41.44
C SER A 179 21.02 -32.95 -40.07
N SER A 180 20.44 -32.50 -38.97
CA SER A 180 20.77 -32.99 -37.63
C SER A 180 19.65 -33.88 -37.13
N ALA A 181 20.00 -35.06 -36.61
CA ALA A 181 19.11 -35.85 -35.76
C ALA A 181 18.42 -34.95 -34.72
N ASP A 182 17.17 -35.26 -34.37
CA ASP A 182 16.42 -34.55 -33.34
C ASP A 182 17.29 -34.41 -32.08
N LEU A 183 17.45 -33.17 -31.61
CA LEU A 183 18.30 -32.89 -30.44
C LEU A 183 17.66 -33.42 -29.15
N ILE A 184 16.36 -33.69 -29.18
CA ILE A 184 15.59 -34.33 -28.12
C ILE A 184 14.61 -35.34 -28.72
N THR A 185 14.56 -36.53 -28.16
CA THR A 185 13.63 -37.60 -28.55
C THR A 185 12.96 -38.19 -27.31
N TYR A 186 11.75 -38.70 -27.47
CA TYR A 186 10.98 -39.23 -26.35
C TYR A 186 9.95 -40.24 -26.80
N SER A 187 9.60 -41.16 -25.90
CA SER A 187 8.52 -42.12 -26.12
C SER A 187 7.70 -42.26 -24.85
N THR A 188 6.41 -42.54 -25.03
CA THR A 188 5.48 -42.76 -23.92
C THR A 188 4.96 -44.20 -23.94
N HIS A 189 4.75 -44.77 -22.75
CA HIS A 189 4.02 -46.02 -22.56
C HIS A 189 2.53 -45.71 -22.40
N ILE A 190 1.69 -46.21 -23.30
CA ILE A 190 0.24 -46.00 -23.28
C ILE A 190 -0.45 -47.26 -22.75
N GLN A 191 -1.47 -47.08 -21.92
CA GLN A 191 -2.34 -48.17 -21.47
C GLN A 191 -2.74 -49.09 -22.64
N ASN A 192 -2.61 -50.40 -22.46
CA ASN A 192 -2.96 -51.47 -23.43
C ASN A 192 -2.15 -51.50 -24.74
N TYR A 193 -1.35 -50.47 -25.05
CA TYR A 193 -0.56 -50.38 -26.29
C TYR A 193 0.95 -50.41 -26.06
N GLY A 194 1.41 -50.28 -24.81
CA GLY A 194 2.82 -50.33 -24.48
C GLY A 194 3.59 -49.10 -24.93
N TRP A 195 4.91 -49.26 -25.08
CA TRP A 195 5.81 -48.22 -25.58
C TRP A 195 5.49 -47.86 -27.03
N GLN A 196 5.22 -46.58 -27.30
CA GLN A 196 4.97 -46.09 -28.64
C GLN A 196 6.27 -45.80 -29.41
N GLN A 197 6.14 -45.53 -30.70
CA GLN A 197 7.25 -45.03 -31.52
C GLN A 197 7.85 -43.76 -30.91
N THR A 198 9.17 -43.63 -31.05
CA THR A 198 9.92 -42.46 -30.60
C THR A 198 9.47 -41.23 -31.39
N ALA A 199 9.00 -40.23 -30.65
CA ALA A 199 8.69 -38.91 -31.16
C ALA A 199 9.96 -38.05 -31.22
N GLY A 200 10.07 -37.29 -32.30
CA GLY A 200 11.08 -36.27 -32.51
C GLY A 200 10.72 -34.93 -31.86
N GLU A 201 11.50 -33.92 -32.19
CA GLU A 201 11.39 -32.61 -31.57
C GLU A 201 10.03 -31.94 -31.87
N GLY A 202 9.23 -31.69 -30.81
CA GLY A 202 7.90 -31.08 -30.89
C GLY A 202 6.77 -31.97 -31.41
N GLU A 203 7.06 -33.21 -31.81
CA GLU A 203 6.05 -34.19 -32.23
C GLU A 203 5.15 -34.63 -31.06
N VAL A 204 4.00 -35.23 -31.35
CA VAL A 204 3.11 -35.71 -30.27
C VAL A 204 3.49 -37.15 -29.91
N SER A 205 3.76 -37.41 -28.64
CA SER A 205 3.85 -38.77 -28.09
C SER A 205 2.68 -39.02 -27.15
N GLY A 206 1.82 -39.98 -27.47
CA GLY A 206 0.59 -40.26 -26.74
C GLY A 206 -0.62 -40.49 -27.64
N SER A 207 -1.80 -40.60 -27.04
CA SER A 207 -3.07 -40.85 -27.73
C SER A 207 -4.09 -39.79 -27.38
N TRP A 208 -3.91 -38.59 -27.94
CA TRP A 208 -4.91 -37.54 -27.84
C TRP A 208 -6.18 -37.94 -28.63
N GLY A 209 -7.36 -37.88 -27.98
CA GLY A 209 -8.66 -38.16 -28.60
C GLY A 209 -9.12 -39.61 -28.56
N LYS A 210 -8.35 -40.51 -27.93
CA LYS A 210 -8.72 -41.93 -27.72
C LYS A 210 -8.97 -42.30 -26.26
N SER A 211 -8.91 -41.33 -25.35
CA SER A 211 -9.13 -41.48 -23.89
C SER A 211 -8.20 -42.48 -23.18
N LEU A 212 -7.01 -42.76 -23.72
CA LEU A 212 -6.04 -43.65 -23.07
C LEU A 212 -5.03 -42.86 -22.26
N ARG A 213 -4.62 -43.41 -21.11
CA ARG A 213 -3.63 -42.81 -20.22
C ARG A 213 -2.20 -43.10 -20.63
N LEU A 214 -1.31 -42.13 -20.37
CA LEU A 214 0.12 -42.40 -20.25
C LEU A 214 0.41 -43.10 -18.92
N GLU A 215 1.28 -44.10 -18.94
CA GLU A 215 1.74 -44.82 -17.75
C GLU A 215 3.23 -44.59 -17.48
N GLY A 216 4.03 -44.30 -18.52
CA GLY A 216 5.45 -44.00 -18.38
C GLY A 216 6.03 -43.21 -19.56
N ILE A 217 7.23 -42.67 -19.38
CA ILE A 217 7.94 -41.87 -20.39
C ILE A 217 9.45 -42.14 -20.33
N LYS A 218 10.10 -42.09 -21.51
CA LYS A 218 11.56 -42.02 -21.69
C LYS A 218 11.90 -40.78 -22.51
N ILE A 219 12.95 -40.06 -22.13
CA ILE A 219 13.43 -38.86 -22.82
C ILE A 219 14.94 -38.99 -23.01
N ASN A 220 15.42 -38.69 -24.22
CA ASN A 220 16.84 -38.64 -24.57
C ASN A 220 17.17 -37.30 -25.21
N VAL A 221 18.40 -36.84 -25.04
CA VAL A 221 18.97 -35.73 -25.79
C VAL A 221 20.13 -36.25 -26.64
N ALA A 222 20.36 -35.63 -27.79
CA ALA A 222 21.40 -36.09 -28.72
C ALA A 222 22.81 -36.02 -28.09
N ASP A 223 23.65 -37.02 -28.37
CA ASP A 223 25.02 -37.09 -27.86
C ASP A 223 25.88 -35.89 -28.30
N SER A 224 25.55 -35.28 -29.43
CA SER A 224 26.19 -34.06 -29.95
C SER A 224 26.09 -32.88 -28.97
N LEU A 225 25.07 -32.86 -28.10
CA LEU A 225 24.91 -31.85 -27.05
C LEU A 225 25.82 -32.09 -25.84
N LYS A 226 26.45 -33.26 -25.72
CA LYS A 226 27.29 -33.66 -24.58
C LYS A 226 26.64 -33.36 -23.23
N SER A 227 25.33 -33.61 -23.15
CA SER A 227 24.46 -33.15 -22.06
C SER A 227 23.49 -34.25 -21.63
N GLN A 228 22.92 -34.11 -20.43
CA GLN A 228 21.87 -35.01 -19.93
C GLN A 228 20.64 -34.20 -19.52
N VAL A 229 19.47 -34.77 -19.77
CA VAL A 229 18.19 -34.33 -19.22
C VAL A 229 17.91 -35.08 -17.92
N GLU A 230 17.22 -34.43 -16.98
CA GLU A 230 16.60 -35.02 -15.81
C GLU A 230 15.10 -34.80 -15.87
N TYR A 231 14.31 -35.82 -15.52
CA TYR A 231 12.85 -35.70 -15.51
C TYR A 231 12.21 -36.61 -14.47
N THR A 232 11.02 -36.21 -14.03
CA THR A 232 10.19 -36.98 -13.09
C THR A 232 8.72 -36.83 -13.45
N THR A 233 7.94 -37.85 -13.11
CA THR A 233 6.48 -37.87 -13.27
C THR A 233 5.78 -38.01 -11.92
N HIS A 234 4.62 -37.36 -11.81
CA HIS A 234 3.65 -37.59 -10.74
C HIS A 234 2.73 -38.74 -11.16
N VAL A 235 2.75 -39.83 -10.40
CA VAL A 235 2.00 -41.06 -10.68
C VAL A 235 0.82 -41.17 -9.72
N GLN A 236 -0.34 -41.55 -10.24
CA GLN A 236 -1.53 -41.79 -9.41
C GLN A 236 -1.22 -42.69 -8.20
N ASN A 237 -1.71 -42.28 -7.03
CA ASN A 237 -1.58 -42.99 -5.75
C ASN A 237 -0.13 -43.25 -5.27
N ILE A 238 0.88 -42.72 -5.97
CA ILE A 238 2.30 -42.81 -5.59
C ILE A 238 2.87 -41.42 -5.34
N GLY A 239 2.45 -40.42 -6.13
CA GLY A 239 2.98 -39.07 -6.08
C GLY A 239 4.19 -38.89 -7.00
N TRP A 240 5.04 -37.91 -6.68
CA TRP A 240 6.26 -37.63 -7.43
C TRP A 240 7.30 -38.74 -7.24
N GLN A 241 7.85 -39.21 -8.35
CA GLN A 241 8.97 -40.15 -8.34
C GLN A 241 10.32 -39.43 -8.27
N ASN A 242 11.39 -40.21 -8.08
CA ASN A 242 12.76 -39.69 -8.21
C ASN A 242 13.03 -39.23 -9.65
N TYR A 243 13.89 -38.22 -9.79
CA TYR A 243 14.39 -37.81 -11.10
C TYR A 243 15.19 -38.95 -11.74
N VAL A 244 14.95 -39.17 -13.02
CA VAL A 244 15.70 -40.10 -13.87
C VAL A 244 16.37 -39.33 -15.00
N THR A 245 17.36 -39.94 -15.65
CA THR A 245 18.15 -39.32 -16.73
C THR A 245 17.86 -39.94 -18.11
N ASN A 246 18.62 -39.55 -19.14
CA ASN A 246 18.48 -40.00 -20.52
C ASN A 246 18.08 -41.48 -20.64
N GLY A 247 16.93 -41.74 -21.27
CA GLY A 247 16.47 -43.07 -21.66
C GLY A 247 15.89 -43.94 -20.54
N GLN A 248 16.00 -43.51 -19.28
CA GLN A 248 15.44 -44.20 -18.12
C GLN A 248 13.91 -44.03 -18.05
N VAL A 249 13.20 -44.96 -17.43
CA VAL A 249 11.74 -44.85 -17.31
C VAL A 249 11.36 -43.97 -16.13
N SER A 250 10.53 -42.97 -16.37
CA SER A 250 9.75 -42.30 -15.32
C SER A 250 8.27 -42.70 -15.50
N GLY A 251 7.63 -43.16 -14.42
CA GLY A 251 6.26 -43.67 -14.41
C GLY A 251 6.17 -45.12 -13.93
N THR A 252 5.14 -45.82 -14.39
CA THR A 252 4.97 -47.27 -14.22
C THR A 252 4.83 -47.96 -15.57
N GLN A 253 5.29 -49.20 -15.65
CA GLN A 253 5.10 -50.06 -16.82
C GLN A 253 4.21 -51.22 -16.41
N GLY A 254 3.05 -51.37 -17.06
CA GLY A 254 2.15 -52.52 -16.87
C GLY A 254 1.45 -52.62 -15.50
N LYS A 255 1.58 -51.61 -14.63
CA LYS A 255 0.92 -51.57 -13.30
C LYS A 255 -0.45 -50.89 -13.32
N GLY A 256 -0.89 -50.38 -14.47
CA GLY A 256 -2.19 -49.73 -14.61
C GLY A 256 -2.32 -48.32 -14.00
N LEU A 257 -1.23 -47.72 -13.52
CA LEU A 257 -1.24 -46.40 -12.88
C LEU A 257 -0.95 -45.29 -13.90
N ARG A 258 -1.80 -44.26 -13.92
CA ARG A 258 -1.66 -43.12 -14.85
C ARG A 258 -0.63 -42.10 -14.38
N LEU A 259 -0.02 -41.41 -15.34
CA LEU A 259 0.70 -40.17 -15.10
C LEU A 259 -0.31 -39.02 -14.95
N GLU A 260 -0.06 -38.11 -14.01
CA GLU A 260 -0.87 -36.90 -13.79
C GLU A 260 -0.08 -35.62 -14.06
N GLY A 261 1.24 -35.63 -13.87
CA GLY A 261 2.11 -34.49 -14.13
C GLY A 261 3.55 -34.87 -14.44
N ILE A 262 4.32 -33.93 -15.01
CA ILE A 262 5.71 -34.12 -15.37
C ILE A 262 6.54 -32.84 -15.14
N LYS A 263 7.81 -33.02 -14.79
CA LYS A 263 8.84 -31.97 -14.75
C LYS A 263 10.07 -32.45 -15.51
N ILE A 264 10.65 -31.58 -16.33
CA ILE A 264 11.80 -31.89 -17.20
C ILE A 264 12.79 -30.72 -17.12
N ARG A 265 14.05 -31.02 -16.82
CA ARG A 265 15.13 -30.02 -16.71
C ARG A 265 16.45 -30.55 -17.25
N TRP A 266 17.38 -29.65 -17.52
CA TRP A 266 18.75 -30.05 -17.74
C TRP A 266 19.35 -30.59 -16.44
N LYS A 267 20.16 -31.66 -16.53
CA LYS A 267 21.00 -32.08 -15.42
C LYS A 267 21.92 -30.93 -15.01
N LYS A 268 22.16 -30.75 -13.71
CA LYS A 268 23.05 -29.69 -13.21
C LYS A 268 24.42 -29.78 -13.90
N GLY A 269 24.87 -28.67 -14.49
CA GLY A 269 26.14 -28.58 -15.22
C GLY A 269 26.10 -29.06 -16.67
N ALA A 270 24.94 -29.44 -17.21
CA ALA A 270 24.81 -29.82 -18.62
C ALA A 270 25.22 -28.66 -19.55
N PRO A 271 26.20 -28.87 -20.46
CA PRO A 271 26.67 -27.82 -21.37
C PRO A 271 25.56 -27.16 -22.22
N ALA A 272 24.58 -27.93 -22.70
CA ALA A 272 23.50 -27.43 -23.53
C ALA A 272 22.52 -26.51 -22.78
N ALA A 273 22.53 -26.51 -21.45
CA ALA A 273 21.67 -25.65 -20.65
C ALA A 273 21.93 -24.15 -20.85
N LYS A 274 23.12 -23.79 -21.35
CA LYS A 274 23.46 -22.39 -21.70
C LYS A 274 22.85 -21.97 -23.05
N ASP A 275 22.65 -22.94 -23.94
CA ASP A 275 22.28 -22.71 -25.33
C ASP A 275 20.80 -23.03 -25.61
N TYR A 276 20.13 -23.81 -24.75
CA TYR A 276 18.76 -24.28 -24.98
C TYR A 276 17.91 -24.30 -23.70
N ASP A 277 16.65 -23.91 -23.83
CA ASP A 277 15.58 -24.22 -22.88
C ASP A 277 14.89 -25.54 -23.30
N ILE A 278 14.58 -26.41 -22.34
CA ILE A 278 13.69 -27.56 -22.57
C ILE A 278 12.26 -27.08 -22.36
N VAL A 279 11.44 -27.14 -23.40
CA VAL A 279 10.06 -26.65 -23.40
C VAL A 279 9.12 -27.80 -23.72
N TYR A 280 8.06 -27.94 -22.93
CA TYR A 280 7.13 -29.06 -23.05
C TYR A 280 5.70 -28.65 -22.70
N SER A 281 4.74 -29.40 -23.24
CA SER A 281 3.32 -29.27 -22.93
C SER A 281 2.71 -30.66 -22.90
N THR A 282 1.72 -30.86 -22.02
CA THR A 282 0.97 -32.11 -21.89
C THR A 282 -0.49 -31.90 -22.29
N HIS A 283 -1.10 -32.94 -22.84
CA HIS A 283 -2.54 -33.03 -23.03
C HIS A 283 -3.17 -33.73 -21.82
N ILE A 284 -4.12 -33.07 -21.18
CA ILE A 284 -4.79 -33.57 -19.97
C ILE A 284 -6.23 -33.95 -20.31
N GLU A 285 -6.68 -35.09 -19.77
CA GLU A 285 -8.07 -35.55 -19.89
C GLU A 285 -9.07 -34.44 -19.57
N GLY A 286 -9.98 -34.17 -20.50
CA GLY A 286 -11.08 -33.22 -20.32
C GLY A 286 -10.66 -31.75 -20.22
N ILE A 287 -9.36 -31.43 -20.29
CA ILE A 287 -8.85 -30.05 -20.26
C ILE A 287 -8.24 -29.67 -21.62
N GLY A 288 -7.53 -30.60 -22.27
CA GLY A 288 -6.85 -30.30 -23.51
C GLY A 288 -5.33 -30.14 -23.35
N TRP A 289 -4.70 -29.61 -24.41
CA TRP A 289 -3.31 -29.18 -24.39
C TRP A 289 -3.11 -28.00 -23.42
N GLN A 290 -2.12 -28.11 -22.55
CA GLN A 290 -1.74 -27.04 -21.64
C GLN A 290 -0.86 -26.00 -22.32
N ASN A 291 -0.67 -24.86 -21.64
CA ASN A 291 0.37 -23.92 -22.02
C ASN A 291 1.75 -24.59 -21.96
N TRP A 292 2.64 -24.19 -22.87
CA TRP A 292 4.02 -24.63 -22.84
C TRP A 292 4.70 -24.13 -21.57
N VAL A 293 5.34 -25.05 -20.86
CA VAL A 293 6.20 -24.77 -19.71
C VAL A 293 7.64 -25.10 -20.04
N LYS A 294 8.58 -24.68 -19.19
CA LYS A 294 10.01 -24.93 -19.44
C LYS A 294 10.77 -25.24 -18.16
N ASN A 295 11.89 -25.95 -18.31
CA ASN A 295 12.92 -26.18 -17.29
C ASN A 295 12.38 -26.34 -15.84
N ASP A 296 11.93 -27.55 -15.51
CA ASP A 296 11.46 -27.99 -14.19
C ASP A 296 10.07 -27.48 -13.77
N ALA A 297 9.42 -26.64 -14.59
CA ALA A 297 8.05 -26.23 -14.35
C ALA A 297 7.06 -27.40 -14.50
N LEU A 298 6.01 -27.45 -13.69
CA LEU A 298 5.00 -28.51 -13.80
C LEU A 298 4.21 -28.38 -15.11
N SER A 299 4.11 -29.47 -15.88
CA SER A 299 3.06 -29.67 -16.89
C SER A 299 2.16 -30.83 -16.47
N GLY A 300 0.85 -30.61 -16.37
CA GLY A 300 -0.09 -31.60 -15.84
C GLY A 300 -0.83 -31.12 -14.60
N THR A 301 -1.47 -32.05 -13.90
CA THR A 301 -2.12 -31.82 -12.61
C THR A 301 -1.43 -32.59 -11.49
N THR A 302 -1.60 -32.12 -10.26
CA THR A 302 -1.26 -32.88 -9.05
C THR A 302 -2.48 -32.87 -8.15
N GLY A 303 -3.02 -34.05 -7.81
CA GLY A 303 -4.15 -34.18 -6.87
C GLY A 303 -5.54 -33.90 -7.43
N GLN A 304 -5.69 -33.61 -8.74
CA GLN A 304 -7.00 -33.40 -9.38
C GLN A 304 -7.57 -34.68 -10.02
N GLY A 305 -6.83 -35.79 -9.95
CA GLY A 305 -7.24 -37.08 -10.52
C GLY A 305 -7.27 -37.13 -12.05
N LYS A 306 -6.74 -36.12 -12.75
CA LYS A 306 -6.75 -36.04 -14.21
C LYS A 306 -5.47 -36.62 -14.80
N ARG A 307 -5.63 -37.52 -15.77
CA ARG A 307 -4.51 -38.19 -16.45
C ARG A 307 -3.89 -37.36 -17.57
N LEU A 308 -2.61 -37.60 -17.81
CA LEU A 308 -1.94 -37.23 -19.06
C LEU A 308 -2.32 -38.22 -20.16
N GLU A 309 -2.62 -37.71 -21.34
CA GLU A 309 -2.97 -38.50 -22.54
C GLU A 309 -1.94 -38.35 -23.67
N ALA A 310 -1.21 -37.22 -23.72
CA ALA A 310 -0.12 -37.00 -24.66
C ALA A 310 0.87 -35.92 -24.15
N ILE A 311 2.05 -35.85 -24.77
CA ILE A 311 3.10 -34.86 -24.49
C ILE A 311 3.80 -34.43 -25.78
N GLN A 312 4.26 -33.18 -25.80
CA GLN A 312 5.21 -32.63 -26.78
C GLN A 312 6.41 -32.04 -26.03
N ILE A 313 7.61 -32.26 -26.54
CA ILE A 313 8.86 -31.76 -25.96
C ILE A 313 9.76 -31.22 -27.08
N LYS A 314 10.35 -30.04 -26.87
CA LYS A 314 11.31 -29.45 -27.81
C LYS A 314 12.40 -28.65 -27.11
N LEU A 315 13.52 -28.43 -27.80
CA LEU A 315 14.60 -27.56 -27.36
C LEU A 315 14.47 -26.20 -28.04
N VAL A 316 14.30 -25.15 -27.26
CA VAL A 316 14.26 -23.78 -27.79
C VAL A 316 15.62 -23.13 -27.58
N LYS A 317 16.30 -22.76 -28.67
CA LYS A 317 17.60 -22.10 -28.61
C LYS A 317 17.50 -20.79 -27.84
N ARG A 318 18.38 -20.62 -26.85
CA ARG A 318 18.56 -19.39 -26.10
C ARG A 318 19.31 -18.38 -26.96
N ILE A 319 18.77 -17.17 -27.02
CA ILE A 319 19.45 -16.02 -27.59
C ILE A 319 19.95 -15.22 -26.38
N ALA A 320 21.24 -15.36 -26.10
CA ALA A 320 21.87 -14.75 -24.95
C ALA A 320 21.91 -13.22 -25.07
N VAL A 321 21.77 -12.55 -23.93
CA VAL A 321 21.98 -11.10 -23.85
C VAL A 321 23.47 -10.77 -24.05
N THR A 322 23.75 -9.90 -25.02
CA THR A 322 25.08 -9.36 -25.29
C THR A 322 25.30 -7.98 -24.68
N GLY A 323 24.23 -7.20 -24.46
CA GLY A 323 24.31 -5.88 -23.84
C GLY A 323 22.99 -5.34 -23.34
N VAL A 324 23.05 -4.22 -22.62
CA VAL A 324 21.88 -3.44 -22.20
C VAL A 324 22.19 -1.96 -22.36
N ILE A 325 21.23 -1.23 -22.90
CA ILE A 325 21.23 0.23 -22.95
C ILE A 325 20.19 0.72 -21.95
N ALA A 326 20.53 1.76 -21.19
CA ALA A 326 19.61 2.45 -20.32
C ALA A 326 19.63 3.94 -20.62
N THR A 327 18.47 4.59 -20.53
CA THR A 327 18.30 6.04 -20.65
C THR A 327 17.39 6.52 -19.53
N ILE A 328 17.52 7.78 -19.13
CA ILE A 328 16.64 8.42 -18.15
C ILE A 328 16.08 9.69 -18.77
N ASP A 329 14.79 9.93 -18.60
CA ASP A 329 14.10 11.11 -19.11
C ASP A 329 14.58 12.41 -18.43
N LYS A 330 14.99 12.34 -17.17
CA LYS A 330 15.47 13.49 -16.39
C LYS A 330 16.61 13.08 -15.46
N SER A 331 17.82 13.55 -15.74
CA SER A 331 19.02 13.26 -14.94
C SER A 331 19.25 14.25 -13.78
N ILE A 332 18.55 15.39 -13.79
CA ILE A 332 18.59 16.38 -12.72
C ILE A 332 17.19 16.54 -12.14
N LEU A 333 17.04 16.20 -10.86
CA LEU A 333 15.78 16.22 -10.13
C LEU A 333 15.83 17.22 -8.98
N HIS A 334 14.68 17.70 -8.53
CA HIS A 334 14.54 18.29 -7.21
C HIS A 334 13.97 17.27 -6.22
N THR A 335 14.18 17.47 -4.91
CA THR A 335 13.64 16.58 -3.89
C THR A 335 12.13 16.36 -4.06
N GLY A 336 11.70 15.10 -4.10
CA GLY A 336 10.30 14.70 -4.33
C GLY A 336 9.90 14.52 -5.80
N GLU A 337 10.70 15.00 -6.76
CA GLU A 337 10.47 14.73 -8.18
C GLU A 337 10.79 13.25 -8.53
N VAL A 338 10.28 12.83 -9.69
CA VAL A 338 10.47 11.49 -10.23
C VAL A 338 11.04 11.55 -11.64
N ALA A 339 11.72 10.48 -12.04
CA ALA A 339 12.22 10.24 -13.40
C ALA A 339 11.94 8.78 -13.80
N GLN A 340 11.91 8.49 -15.10
CA GLN A 340 11.69 7.17 -15.64
C GLN A 340 12.92 6.67 -16.39
N VAL A 341 13.41 5.49 -15.99
CA VAL A 341 14.45 4.77 -16.72
C VAL A 341 13.79 3.91 -17.81
N THR A 342 14.29 4.02 -19.03
CA THR A 342 13.93 3.15 -20.16
C THR A 342 15.11 2.27 -20.54
N THR A 343 14.86 0.97 -20.69
CA THR A 343 15.90 -0.04 -20.95
C THR A 343 15.68 -0.75 -22.28
N LYS A 344 16.79 -1.08 -22.96
CA LYS A 344 16.80 -1.87 -24.19
C LYS A 344 17.84 -2.97 -24.07
N VAL A 345 17.38 -4.21 -24.05
CA VAL A 345 18.24 -5.41 -24.05
C VAL A 345 18.69 -5.71 -25.48
N ILE A 346 19.96 -6.09 -25.63
CA ILE A 346 20.59 -6.42 -26.90
C ILE A 346 21.03 -7.89 -26.88
N PRO A 347 20.71 -8.67 -27.92
CA PRO A 347 19.88 -8.28 -29.06
C PRO A 347 18.39 -8.21 -28.71
N LEU A 348 17.57 -7.61 -29.59
CA LEU A 348 16.14 -7.40 -29.31
C LEU A 348 15.37 -8.72 -29.22
N GLU A 349 15.85 -9.77 -29.85
CA GLU A 349 15.29 -11.11 -29.86
C GLU A 349 15.84 -12.00 -28.73
N ALA A 350 16.63 -11.44 -27.80
CA ALA A 350 17.12 -12.16 -26.63
C ALA A 350 15.97 -12.89 -25.90
N THR A 351 16.21 -14.16 -25.55
CA THR A 351 15.15 -15.04 -25.02
C THR A 351 14.79 -14.72 -23.57
N ASN A 352 15.68 -14.08 -22.82
CA ASN A 352 15.41 -13.54 -21.50
C ASN A 352 15.82 -12.07 -21.43
N LYS A 353 14.83 -11.18 -21.38
CA LYS A 353 15.05 -9.72 -21.36
C LYS A 353 14.86 -9.10 -19.98
N ALA A 354 14.73 -9.91 -18.95
CA ALA A 354 14.51 -9.42 -17.59
C ALA A 354 15.73 -8.60 -17.12
N VAL A 355 15.46 -7.50 -16.44
CA VAL A 355 16.47 -6.62 -15.85
C VAL A 355 16.13 -6.35 -14.39
N THR A 356 17.14 -6.04 -13.61
CA THR A 356 17.06 -5.58 -12.22
C THR A 356 17.65 -4.19 -12.12
N TYR A 357 17.09 -3.37 -11.24
CA TYR A 357 17.53 -2.00 -10.99
C TYR A 357 18.12 -1.89 -9.57
N SER A 358 19.12 -1.02 -9.41
CA SER A 358 19.66 -0.66 -8.10
C SER A 358 20.14 0.78 -8.08
N SER A 359 20.22 1.37 -6.89
CA SER A 359 20.84 2.67 -6.64
C SER A 359 22.01 2.49 -5.68
N ASP A 360 23.14 3.14 -5.95
CA ASP A 360 24.29 3.15 -5.03
C ASP A 360 24.04 3.99 -3.76
N ASN A 361 23.10 4.94 -3.82
CA ASN A 361 22.78 5.86 -2.75
C ASN A 361 21.27 6.09 -2.63
N THR A 362 20.62 5.19 -1.89
CA THR A 362 19.16 5.23 -1.65
C THR A 362 18.68 6.40 -0.81
N LYS A 363 19.58 7.10 -0.10
CA LYS A 363 19.26 8.35 0.62
C LYS A 363 19.09 9.54 -0.34
N VAL A 364 19.74 9.49 -1.52
CA VAL A 364 19.63 10.50 -2.57
C VAL A 364 18.52 10.15 -3.55
N ALA A 365 18.53 8.94 -4.12
CA ALA A 365 17.52 8.49 -5.07
C ALA A 365 17.25 6.98 -4.94
N ILE A 366 15.97 6.60 -5.00
CA ILE A 366 15.54 5.19 -5.05
C ILE A 366 14.97 4.87 -6.42
N ILE A 367 15.06 3.62 -6.85
CA ILE A 367 14.46 3.13 -8.10
C ILE A 367 13.62 1.88 -7.81
N ASP A 368 12.44 1.77 -8.41
CA ASP A 368 11.57 0.60 -8.28
C ASP A 368 11.80 -0.45 -9.39
N GLY A 369 11.09 -1.59 -9.31
CA GLY A 369 11.18 -2.66 -10.30
C GLY A 369 10.70 -2.30 -11.71
N ASN A 370 9.97 -1.18 -11.85
CA ASN A 370 9.45 -0.65 -13.11
C ASN A 370 10.36 0.45 -13.69
N GLY A 371 11.49 0.74 -13.06
CA GLY A 371 12.44 1.75 -13.52
C GLY A 371 12.09 3.18 -13.10
N LYS A 372 11.13 3.40 -12.19
CA LYS A 372 10.78 4.73 -11.71
C LYS A 372 11.75 5.16 -10.61
N VAL A 373 12.48 6.24 -10.86
CA VAL A 373 13.40 6.88 -9.91
C VAL A 373 12.64 7.93 -9.10
N THR A 374 12.80 7.93 -7.78
CA THR A 374 12.24 8.97 -6.88
C THR A 374 13.36 9.65 -6.11
N ALA A 375 13.43 10.99 -6.21
CA ALA A 375 14.40 11.81 -5.51
C ALA A 375 14.05 11.96 -4.01
N LYS A 376 14.99 11.62 -3.13
CA LYS A 376 14.82 11.60 -1.67
C LYS A 376 15.63 12.66 -0.94
N GLY A 377 16.87 12.91 -1.37
CA GLY A 377 17.78 13.84 -0.70
C GLY A 377 18.75 14.46 -1.69
N VAL A 378 19.28 15.64 -1.35
CA VAL A 378 20.23 16.38 -2.18
C VAL A 378 21.54 15.60 -2.32
N GLY A 379 22.08 15.52 -3.53
CA GLY A 379 23.34 14.85 -3.82
C GLY A 379 23.32 14.11 -5.16
N ASP A 380 24.29 13.22 -5.35
CA ASP A 380 24.39 12.36 -6.53
C ASP A 380 24.13 10.89 -6.18
N ALA A 381 23.51 10.17 -7.11
CA ALA A 381 23.34 8.72 -7.08
C ALA A 381 23.59 8.12 -8.47
N ILE A 382 24.14 6.91 -8.52
CA ILE A 382 24.27 6.08 -9.72
C ILE A 382 23.19 5.00 -9.68
N ILE A 383 22.29 5.08 -10.66
CA ILE A 383 21.30 4.06 -10.95
C ILE A 383 21.94 3.03 -11.88
N THR A 384 21.91 1.76 -11.50
CA THR A 384 22.45 0.65 -12.29
C THR A 384 21.32 -0.26 -12.76
N VAL A 385 21.30 -0.53 -14.06
CA VAL A 385 20.48 -1.55 -14.70
C VAL A 385 21.35 -2.77 -14.93
N LYS A 386 20.91 -3.95 -14.51
CA LYS A 386 21.62 -5.22 -14.72
C LYS A 386 20.68 -6.24 -15.37
N THR A 387 21.11 -6.90 -16.43
CA THR A 387 20.33 -7.99 -17.04
C THR A 387 20.41 -9.24 -16.17
N VAL A 388 19.28 -9.92 -15.98
CA VAL A 388 19.22 -11.19 -15.24
C VAL A 388 20.03 -12.25 -15.99
N ASP A 389 19.88 -12.30 -17.31
CA ASP A 389 20.68 -13.16 -18.18
C ASP A 389 22.01 -12.47 -18.56
N GLY A 390 23.13 -13.16 -18.40
CA GLY A 390 24.46 -12.67 -18.76
C GLY A 390 25.04 -11.53 -17.90
N GLY A 391 24.28 -10.96 -16.96
CA GLY A 391 24.76 -9.99 -15.98
C GLY A 391 25.30 -8.67 -16.56
N LYS A 392 24.87 -8.27 -17.77
CA LYS A 392 25.32 -7.05 -18.44
C LYS A 392 24.77 -5.82 -17.72
N THR A 393 25.56 -4.74 -17.65
CA THR A 393 25.20 -3.55 -16.89
C THR A 393 25.18 -2.28 -17.74
N ALA A 394 24.33 -1.33 -17.34
CA ALA A 394 24.36 0.07 -17.76
C ALA A 394 24.15 0.95 -16.52
N SER A 395 24.81 2.11 -16.47
CA SER A 395 24.77 3.01 -15.32
C SER A 395 24.38 4.43 -15.73
N LEU A 396 23.57 5.07 -14.91
CA LEU A 396 23.00 6.41 -15.12
C LEU A 396 23.25 7.25 -13.88
N ARG A 397 23.82 8.45 -14.03
CA ARG A 397 23.98 9.40 -12.93
C ARG A 397 22.70 10.22 -12.78
N VAL A 398 22.23 10.34 -11.54
CA VAL A 398 21.12 11.19 -11.13
C VAL A 398 21.63 12.20 -10.11
N THR A 399 21.37 13.48 -10.37
CA THR A 399 21.71 14.58 -9.46
C THR A 399 20.44 15.18 -8.88
N VAL A 400 20.30 15.17 -7.56
CA VAL A 400 19.18 15.77 -6.85
C VAL A 400 19.60 17.12 -6.27
N LYS A 401 18.88 18.18 -6.66
CA LYS A 401 19.06 19.56 -6.22
C LYS A 401 18.02 19.95 -5.15
N PRO A 402 18.33 20.94 -4.30
CA PRO A 402 17.36 21.45 -3.33
C PRO A 402 16.21 22.20 -4.04
N VAL A 403 15.00 22.08 -3.50
CA VAL A 403 13.86 22.93 -3.87
C VAL A 403 14.00 24.26 -3.14
N SER A 404 14.24 25.35 -3.89
CA SER A 404 14.42 26.69 -3.33
C SER A 404 13.11 27.30 -2.83
N VAL A 405 13.21 28.11 -1.78
CA VAL A 405 12.09 28.94 -1.30
C VAL A 405 11.76 30.04 -2.30
N THR A 406 10.48 30.14 -2.67
CA THR A 406 9.96 31.19 -3.57
C THR A 406 9.28 32.33 -2.81
N GLY A 407 8.70 32.04 -1.63
CA GLY A 407 8.01 33.03 -0.81
C GLY A 407 7.73 32.56 0.63
N VAL A 408 7.22 33.47 1.45
CA VAL A 408 6.74 33.19 2.81
C VAL A 408 5.52 34.05 3.10
N THR A 409 4.55 33.50 3.83
CA THR A 409 3.44 34.25 4.42
C THR A 409 3.47 34.08 5.93
N VAL A 410 2.89 35.02 6.68
CA VAL A 410 2.79 34.91 8.14
C VAL A 410 1.36 35.25 8.60
N LYS A 411 0.84 34.45 9.54
CA LYS A 411 -0.37 34.74 10.29
C LYS A 411 -0.01 35.08 11.73
N ILE A 412 -0.77 35.98 12.34
CA ILE A 412 -0.76 36.22 13.79
C ILE A 412 -2.14 35.79 14.33
N ASP A 413 -2.16 35.05 15.43
CA ASP A 413 -3.40 34.60 16.08
C ASP A 413 -4.23 35.78 16.63
N LYS A 414 -3.56 36.84 17.11
CA LYS A 414 -4.16 38.06 17.65
C LYS A 414 -3.44 39.29 17.09
N SER A 415 -4.11 40.04 16.23
CA SER A 415 -3.58 41.30 15.69
C SER A 415 -3.62 42.46 16.68
N ARG A 416 -4.33 42.29 17.81
CA ARG A 416 -4.39 43.23 18.93
C ARG A 416 -4.29 42.48 20.25
N ILE A 417 -3.40 42.93 21.13
CA ILE A 417 -3.20 42.37 22.49
C ILE A 417 -2.98 43.48 23.51
N ARG A 418 -3.17 43.19 24.80
CA ARG A 418 -2.81 44.07 25.93
C ARG A 418 -1.46 43.69 26.51
N VAL A 419 -0.80 44.63 27.20
CA VAL A 419 0.36 44.31 28.04
C VAL A 419 -0.01 43.21 29.05
N GLY A 420 0.74 42.11 29.08
CA GLY A 420 0.45 40.91 29.89
C GLY A 420 -0.14 39.73 29.11
N GLU A 421 -0.68 39.97 27.90
CA GLU A 421 -1.14 38.91 27.00
C GLU A 421 0.01 38.40 26.10
N VAL A 422 -0.27 37.38 25.28
CA VAL A 422 0.67 36.87 24.27
C VAL A 422 -0.05 36.63 22.94
N ALA A 423 0.73 36.73 21.86
CA ALA A 423 0.34 36.34 20.50
C ALA A 423 1.36 35.37 19.91
N GLN A 424 1.01 34.69 18.82
CA GLN A 424 1.82 33.67 18.16
C GLN A 424 1.84 33.92 16.65
N LEU A 425 3.04 34.00 16.08
CA LEU A 425 3.26 34.00 14.64
C LEU A 425 3.31 32.58 14.11
N THR A 426 2.62 32.35 12.98
CA THR A 426 2.64 31.08 12.25
C THR A 426 3.05 31.36 10.80
N PRO A 427 4.32 31.09 10.42
CA PRO A 427 4.79 31.27 9.06
C PRO A 427 4.38 30.10 8.15
N THR A 428 4.25 30.34 6.86
CA THR A 428 4.08 29.32 5.82
C THR A 428 5.07 29.59 4.70
N VAL A 429 6.04 28.69 4.51
CA VAL A 429 7.10 28.79 3.50
C VAL A 429 6.66 28.10 2.22
N LEU A 430 6.83 28.79 1.08
CA LEU A 430 6.45 28.31 -0.24
C LEU A 430 7.69 28.02 -1.11
N PRO A 431 7.68 26.97 -1.93
CA PRO A 431 6.63 25.94 -1.98
C PRO A 431 6.67 25.06 -0.71
N ASN A 432 5.55 24.36 -0.43
CA ASN A 432 5.44 23.50 0.76
C ASN A 432 6.44 22.33 0.77
N ASN A 433 7.14 22.05 -0.33
CA ASN A 433 8.22 21.05 -0.42
C ASN A 433 9.63 21.68 -0.50
N ALA A 434 9.78 22.97 -0.21
CA ALA A 434 11.10 23.60 -0.13
C ALA A 434 12.03 22.82 0.82
N THR A 435 13.29 22.67 0.41
CA THR A 435 14.26 21.83 1.14
C THR A 435 14.68 22.46 2.47
N ASN A 436 14.83 23.79 2.51
CA ASN A 436 15.13 24.54 3.73
C ASN A 436 13.98 25.50 4.06
N LYS A 437 13.18 25.16 5.08
CA LYS A 437 12.04 25.97 5.55
C LYS A 437 12.33 26.77 6.80
N ALA A 438 13.59 26.86 7.23
CA ALA A 438 13.93 27.62 8.42
C ALA A 438 13.60 29.11 8.23
N VAL A 439 13.10 29.74 9.29
CA VAL A 439 12.78 31.17 9.33
C VAL A 439 13.38 31.82 10.56
N THR A 440 13.59 33.13 10.50
CA THR A 440 13.92 34.00 11.62
C THR A 440 12.84 35.06 11.79
N TYR A 441 12.72 35.56 13.02
CA TYR A 441 11.73 36.57 13.39
C TYR A 441 12.42 37.85 13.86
N SER A 442 11.81 39.01 13.60
CA SER A 442 12.25 40.28 14.15
C SER A 442 11.08 41.21 14.43
N SER A 443 11.30 42.16 15.34
CA SER A 443 10.35 43.21 15.69
C SER A 443 10.94 44.56 15.29
N SER A 444 10.14 45.42 14.66
CA SER A 444 10.57 46.78 14.31
C SER A 444 10.76 47.66 15.54
N ASN A 445 10.20 47.28 16.69
CA ASN A 445 10.36 47.99 17.96
C ASN A 445 10.25 47.01 19.15
N THR A 446 11.41 46.60 19.67
CA THR A 446 11.52 45.67 20.79
C THR A 446 11.11 46.25 22.14
N ASN A 447 10.85 47.57 22.22
CA ASN A 447 10.26 48.22 23.39
C ASN A 447 8.72 48.11 23.41
N VAL A 448 8.09 47.89 22.24
CA VAL A 448 6.63 47.66 22.12
C VAL A 448 6.31 46.18 22.25
N ALA A 449 6.97 45.32 21.48
CA ALA A 449 6.86 43.86 21.61
C ALA A 449 8.12 43.14 21.14
N VAL A 450 8.44 42.02 21.77
CA VAL A 450 9.52 41.11 21.36
C VAL A 450 8.93 39.82 20.82
N VAL A 451 9.64 39.18 19.89
CA VAL A 451 9.28 37.88 19.32
C VAL A 451 10.44 36.91 19.50
N ASP A 452 10.17 35.69 19.97
CA ASP A 452 11.19 34.67 20.19
C ASP A 452 11.46 33.80 18.93
N SER A 453 12.39 32.84 19.04
CA SER A 453 12.76 31.94 17.94
C SER A 453 11.64 30.97 17.53
N LYS A 454 10.59 30.83 18.34
CA LYS A 454 9.41 30.01 18.07
C LYS A 454 8.23 30.85 17.56
N GLY A 455 8.41 32.16 17.38
CA GLY A 455 7.37 33.07 16.91
C GLY A 455 6.41 33.54 18.00
N LYS A 456 6.68 33.26 19.29
CA LYS A 456 5.86 33.77 20.39
C LYS A 456 6.17 35.24 20.61
N VAL A 457 5.12 36.05 20.62
CA VAL A 457 5.18 37.50 20.77
C VAL A 457 4.77 37.90 22.19
N THR A 458 5.64 38.66 22.85
CA THR A 458 5.43 39.20 24.18
C THR A 458 5.39 40.73 24.12
N PRO A 459 4.25 41.37 24.46
CA PRO A 459 4.12 42.82 24.53
C PRO A 459 4.87 43.37 25.75
N LYS A 460 5.45 44.56 25.60
CA LYS A 460 6.14 45.30 26.66
C LYS A 460 5.48 46.65 26.96
N SER A 461 5.05 47.38 25.94
CA SER A 461 4.40 48.68 26.09
C SER A 461 3.36 48.91 25.00
N ALA A 462 2.44 49.85 25.24
CA ALA A 462 1.41 50.19 24.26
C ALA A 462 2.03 50.84 23.01
N GLY A 463 1.50 50.50 21.84
CA GLY A 463 1.96 51.02 20.55
C GLY A 463 1.69 50.07 19.40
N GLU A 464 2.02 50.50 18.18
CA GLU A 464 2.01 49.63 17.01
C GLU A 464 3.43 49.14 16.68
N VAL A 465 3.56 47.89 16.26
CA VAL A 465 4.84 47.30 15.88
C VAL A 465 4.67 46.36 14.69
N ASN A 466 5.63 46.39 13.76
CA ASN A 466 5.70 45.45 12.66
C ASN A 466 6.58 44.27 13.04
N LEU A 467 6.06 43.07 12.89
CA LEU A 467 6.76 41.82 13.12
C LEU A 467 7.09 41.19 11.77
N THR A 468 8.36 40.87 11.55
CA THR A 468 8.85 40.35 10.28
C THR A 468 9.28 38.89 10.44
N VAL A 469 8.87 38.05 9.50
CA VAL A 469 9.41 36.71 9.27
C VAL A 469 10.34 36.77 8.07
N LYS A 470 11.53 36.19 8.17
CA LYS A 470 12.48 36.05 7.05
C LYS A 470 12.89 34.59 6.87
N THR A 471 12.84 34.08 5.65
CA THR A 471 13.33 32.72 5.35
C THR A 471 14.86 32.70 5.32
N ALA A 472 15.45 31.62 5.84
CA ALA A 472 16.90 31.42 5.78
C ALA A 472 17.36 31.20 4.32
N ASP A 473 16.61 30.39 3.57
CA ASP A 473 16.82 30.21 2.14
C ASP A 473 16.13 31.31 1.33
N GLY A 474 16.86 31.93 0.40
CA GLY A 474 16.35 32.99 -0.49
C GLY A 474 15.99 34.33 0.17
N GLY A 475 16.04 34.45 1.51
CA GLY A 475 15.85 35.71 2.23
C GLY A 475 14.48 36.36 2.08
N LYS A 476 13.43 35.59 1.74
CA LYS A 476 12.06 36.08 1.51
C LYS A 476 11.46 36.58 2.82
N THR A 477 10.68 37.65 2.78
CA THR A 477 10.10 38.28 3.97
C THR A 477 8.58 38.34 3.93
N ALA A 478 7.96 38.29 5.11
CA ALA A 478 6.56 38.62 5.33
C ALA A 478 6.43 39.46 6.60
N VAL A 479 5.53 40.44 6.60
CA VAL A 479 5.35 41.38 7.71
C VAL A 479 3.90 41.35 8.17
N VAL A 480 3.70 41.41 9.49
CA VAL A 480 2.38 41.61 10.10
C VAL A 480 2.45 42.74 11.12
N LYS A 481 1.41 43.56 11.18
CA LYS A 481 1.26 44.61 12.18
C LYS A 481 0.58 44.06 13.42
N LEU A 482 1.10 44.41 14.60
CA LEU A 482 0.52 44.15 15.91
C LEU A 482 0.23 45.49 16.60
N THR A 483 -0.99 45.65 17.15
CA THR A 483 -1.31 46.75 18.06
C THR A 483 -1.29 46.25 19.50
N VAL A 484 -0.46 46.87 20.34
CA VAL A 484 -0.44 46.63 21.80
C VAL A 484 -1.19 47.75 22.49
N ALA A 485 -2.23 47.42 23.26
CA ALA A 485 -2.97 48.37 24.09
C ALA A 485 -2.37 48.43 25.51
N ALA A 486 -2.44 49.61 26.14
CA ALA A 486 -2.04 49.78 27.53
C ALA A 486 -2.92 48.94 28.46
N TYR A 487 -2.35 48.54 29.59
CA TYR A 487 -3.12 48.04 30.71
C TYR A 487 -4.04 49.17 31.21
N ARG A 488 -5.34 48.90 31.43
CA ARG A 488 -6.22 49.87 32.09
C ARG A 488 -5.98 49.77 33.60
N THR A 489 -5.25 50.72 34.16
CA THR A 489 -5.28 50.98 35.60
C THR A 489 -6.54 51.78 35.92
N TYR A 490 -7.51 51.17 36.61
CA TYR A 490 -8.56 51.91 37.31
C TYR A 490 -7.99 52.39 38.65
N ASN A 491 -7.74 53.69 38.78
CA ASN A 491 -7.32 54.33 40.03
C ASN A 491 -8.53 54.96 40.76
N GLU A 492 -9.64 54.23 40.87
CA GLU A 492 -10.79 54.64 41.70
C GLU A 492 -10.86 53.70 42.91
N SER A 493 -11.05 54.26 44.11
CA SER A 493 -11.17 53.47 45.34
C SER A 493 -12.42 52.57 45.31
N VAL A 494 -12.40 51.43 45.99
CA VAL A 494 -13.56 50.50 46.09
C VAL A 494 -14.84 51.24 46.53
N SER A 495 -14.68 52.24 47.40
CA SER A 495 -15.72 53.16 47.88
C SER A 495 -16.31 54.06 46.78
N GLU A 496 -15.51 54.51 45.80
CA GLU A 496 -15.98 55.31 44.67
C GLU A 496 -16.68 54.47 43.61
N LEU A 497 -16.20 53.25 43.35
CA LEU A 497 -16.86 52.29 42.45
C LEU A 497 -18.24 51.85 42.97
N TYR A 498 -18.39 51.67 44.29
CA TYR A 498 -19.65 51.35 44.98
C TYR A 498 -20.68 52.48 44.83
N ASN A 499 -20.27 53.74 45.05
CA ASN A 499 -21.16 54.90 44.98
C ASN A 499 -21.54 55.29 43.54
N LYS A 500 -20.66 55.05 42.56
CA LYS A 500 -20.87 55.40 41.15
C LYS A 500 -21.81 54.45 40.41
N HIS A 501 -21.84 53.16 40.80
CA HIS A 501 -22.67 52.14 40.13
C HIS A 501 -24.00 51.85 40.84
N LYS A 502 -24.32 52.54 41.94
CA LYS A 502 -25.57 52.37 42.73
C LYS A 502 -25.98 50.90 42.89
N ILE A 503 -25.09 50.08 43.45
CA ILE A 503 -25.48 48.72 43.85
C ILE A 503 -26.34 48.85 45.11
N ILE A 504 -27.66 49.00 44.90
CA ILE A 504 -28.66 49.04 45.96
C ILE A 504 -28.97 47.59 46.33
N PHE A 505 -28.58 47.17 47.53
CA PHE A 505 -29.20 46.01 48.16
C PHE A 505 -30.59 46.44 48.62
N LYS A 506 -31.63 46.04 47.87
CA LYS A 506 -33.00 46.10 48.38
C LYS A 506 -33.16 44.97 49.40
N ALA A 507 -33.03 45.30 50.68
CA ALA A 507 -33.74 44.60 51.73
C ALA A 507 -35.12 45.25 51.84
N ASP A 508 -36.18 44.45 51.94
CA ASP A 508 -37.57 44.96 51.94
C ASP A 508 -37.90 45.81 53.19
N ASP A 509 -37.00 45.89 54.18
CA ASP A 509 -37.09 46.87 55.27
C ASP A 509 -35.69 47.23 55.82
N ALA A 510 -35.24 48.46 55.57
CA ALA A 510 -33.91 48.94 55.98
C ALA A 510 -33.78 49.19 57.50
N SER A 511 -34.88 49.11 58.26
CA SER A 511 -34.90 49.31 59.71
C SER A 511 -34.43 48.10 60.52
N LYS A 512 -34.19 46.93 59.87
CA LYS A 512 -33.84 45.66 60.54
C LYS A 512 -32.42 45.14 60.27
N VAL A 513 -31.56 45.92 59.60
CA VAL A 513 -30.17 45.51 59.34
C VAL A 513 -29.26 45.97 60.47
N ASN A 514 -28.75 45.02 61.27
CA ASN A 514 -27.81 45.28 62.35
C ASN A 514 -26.45 45.78 61.79
N PRO A 515 -26.02 47.03 62.07
CA PRO A 515 -24.77 47.59 61.56
C PRO A 515 -23.51 46.82 61.98
N ASN A 516 -23.57 46.04 63.06
CA ASN A 516 -22.44 45.28 63.57
C ASN A 516 -22.09 44.04 62.72
N LEU A 517 -22.95 43.63 61.77
CA LEU A 517 -22.66 42.51 60.85
C LEU A 517 -21.62 42.86 59.78
N LEU A 518 -21.42 44.15 59.48
CA LEU A 518 -20.38 44.61 58.56
C LEU A 518 -19.00 44.69 59.24
N SER A 519 -18.94 45.03 60.54
CA SER A 519 -17.68 45.02 61.31
C SER A 519 -17.24 43.60 61.68
N ASN A 520 -18.19 42.71 62.02
CA ASN A 520 -17.88 41.35 62.44
C ASN A 520 -17.25 40.48 61.33
N ASN A 521 -17.47 40.81 60.05
CA ASN A 521 -16.81 40.15 58.93
C ASN A 521 -15.33 40.54 58.78
N VAL A 522 -14.95 41.77 59.15
CA VAL A 522 -13.56 42.21 59.13
C VAL A 522 -12.80 41.62 60.33
N ASP A 523 -13.43 41.57 61.49
CA ASP A 523 -12.83 41.04 62.73
C ASP A 523 -12.72 39.51 62.71
N ALA A 524 -13.70 38.78 62.17
CA ALA A 524 -13.62 37.32 62.01
C ALA A 524 -12.52 36.90 61.02
N VAL A 525 -12.35 37.65 59.91
CA VAL A 525 -11.27 37.42 58.95
C VAL A 525 -9.91 37.75 59.57
N ASN A 526 -9.80 38.83 60.34
CA ASN A 526 -8.57 39.16 61.06
C ASN A 526 -8.23 38.14 62.16
N LYS A 527 -9.24 37.62 62.89
CA LYS A 527 -9.08 36.57 63.91
C LYS A 527 -8.61 35.24 63.29
N PHE A 528 -9.20 34.82 62.17
CA PHE A 528 -8.79 33.62 61.43
C PHE A 528 -7.30 33.65 61.02
N TYR A 529 -6.81 34.79 60.51
CA TYR A 529 -5.39 34.94 60.14
C TYR A 529 -4.46 35.07 61.36
N SER A 530 -4.95 35.53 62.51
CA SER A 530 -4.19 35.56 63.76
C SER A 530 -4.03 34.17 64.40
N GLU A 531 -5.06 33.33 64.27
CA GLU A 531 -5.07 31.93 64.76
C GLU A 531 -4.43 30.96 63.76
N ASN A 532 -4.25 31.36 62.49
CA ASN A 532 -3.67 30.54 61.42
C ASN A 532 -2.59 31.32 60.60
N PRO A 533 -1.42 31.63 61.20
CA PRO A 533 -0.39 32.48 60.60
C PRO A 533 0.29 31.88 59.35
N GLN A 534 0.06 30.59 59.07
CA GLN A 534 0.52 29.91 57.86
C GLN A 534 -0.20 30.36 56.57
N PHE A 535 -1.36 31.02 56.67
CA PHE A 535 -2.09 31.53 55.51
C PHE A 535 -1.75 33.00 55.25
N LYS A 536 -1.39 33.35 54.01
CA LYS A 536 -1.16 34.74 53.59
C LYS A 536 -2.48 35.53 53.58
N LYS A 537 -2.49 36.71 54.21
CA LYS A 537 -3.63 37.65 54.20
C LYS A 537 -4.00 38.01 52.76
N LEU A 538 -5.28 37.84 52.39
CA LEU A 538 -5.78 38.09 51.05
C LEU A 538 -5.75 39.60 50.73
N ASP A 539 -5.01 39.99 49.70
CA ASP A 539 -4.92 41.38 49.23
C ASP A 539 -6.01 41.66 48.20
N VAL A 540 -7.15 42.16 48.70
CA VAL A 540 -8.36 42.43 47.91
C VAL A 540 -8.19 43.52 46.85
N THR A 541 -7.07 44.25 46.86
CA THR A 541 -6.73 45.26 45.85
C THR A 541 -6.33 44.68 44.49
N LYS A 542 -6.21 43.34 44.38
CA LYS A 542 -5.81 42.62 43.15
C LYS A 542 -6.96 41.86 42.47
N LEU A 543 -8.20 42.16 42.86
CA LEU A 543 -9.41 41.54 42.31
C LEU A 543 -9.87 42.30 41.07
N ASP A 544 -9.87 41.62 39.91
CA ASP A 544 -10.15 42.28 38.62
C ASP A 544 -11.66 42.28 38.26
N GLU A 545 -12.49 41.41 38.87
CA GLU A 545 -13.95 41.37 38.69
C GLU A 545 -14.65 40.61 39.84
N VAL A 546 -15.83 41.07 40.29
CA VAL A 546 -16.72 40.35 41.24
C VAL A 546 -18.04 40.06 40.54
N ARG A 547 -18.39 38.78 40.35
CA ARG A 547 -19.68 38.36 39.80
C ARG A 547 -20.52 37.66 40.87
N VAL A 548 -21.75 38.13 41.05
CA VAL A 548 -22.75 37.50 41.92
C VAL A 548 -23.84 36.90 41.03
N THR A 549 -23.92 35.58 40.98
CA THR A 549 -24.99 34.87 40.27
C THR A 549 -26.16 34.67 41.23
N LYS A 550 -27.33 35.24 40.93
CA LYS A 550 -28.56 35.02 41.71
C LYS A 550 -29.18 33.68 41.30
N LEU A 551 -29.47 32.80 42.25
CA LEU A 551 -30.29 31.61 42.00
C LEU A 551 -31.79 31.94 42.15
N PRO A 552 -32.69 31.21 41.44
CA PRO A 552 -34.13 31.41 41.55
C PRO A 552 -34.64 31.10 42.96
N TYR A 553 -35.70 31.82 43.36
CA TYR A 553 -36.32 31.76 44.68
C TYR A 553 -36.85 30.35 45.01
N GLY A 554 -36.54 29.82 46.21
CA GLY A 554 -37.22 28.65 46.77
C GLY A 554 -36.41 27.36 46.99
N VAL A 555 -35.08 27.39 46.91
CA VAL A 555 -34.23 26.23 47.26
C VAL A 555 -33.34 26.61 48.44
N ALA A 556 -33.24 25.77 49.48
CA ALA A 556 -32.15 25.87 50.46
C ALA A 556 -30.82 25.81 49.68
N GLY A 557 -30.22 26.98 49.46
CA GLY A 557 -29.32 27.20 48.34
C GLY A 557 -27.96 27.70 48.79
N GLN A 558 -26.93 26.93 48.46
CA GLN A 558 -25.52 27.33 48.59
C GLN A 558 -25.28 28.64 47.82
N VAL A 559 -24.70 29.64 48.49
CA VAL A 559 -24.21 30.87 47.84
C VAL A 559 -22.71 30.72 47.60
N THR A 560 -22.34 30.35 46.38
CA THR A 560 -20.92 30.30 46.00
C THR A 560 -20.51 31.65 45.40
N THR A 561 -19.62 32.37 46.08
CA THR A 561 -19.10 33.65 45.58
C THR A 561 -17.68 33.42 45.06
N GLN A 562 -17.46 33.59 43.75
CA GLN A 562 -16.13 33.40 43.14
C GLN A 562 -15.41 34.73 42.96
N TYR A 563 -14.14 34.77 43.36
CA TYR A 563 -13.27 35.94 43.28
C TYR A 563 -12.08 35.63 42.36
N TYR A 564 -11.77 36.54 41.42
CA TYR A 564 -10.66 36.36 40.47
C TYR A 564 -9.52 37.33 40.79
N VAL A 565 -8.33 36.79 41.10
CA VAL A 565 -7.10 37.56 41.35
C VAL A 565 -6.09 37.29 40.23
N SER A 566 -5.52 38.34 39.62
CA SER A 566 -4.46 38.16 38.63
C SER A 566 -3.11 37.82 39.27
N ASN A 567 -2.72 36.54 39.15
CA ASN A 567 -1.35 36.01 39.09
C ASN A 567 -1.35 34.47 38.94
N HIS A 568 -2.28 33.91 38.15
CA HIS A 568 -2.49 32.46 37.97
C HIS A 568 -2.90 31.67 39.23
N LYS A 569 -3.36 32.33 40.31
CA LYS A 569 -4.02 31.68 41.45
C LYS A 569 -5.47 32.16 41.55
N ILE A 570 -6.42 31.26 41.27
CA ILE A 570 -7.84 31.44 41.57
C ILE A 570 -8.01 31.21 43.08
N VAL A 571 -8.64 32.15 43.77
CA VAL A 571 -9.06 31.98 45.17
C VAL A 571 -10.58 31.94 45.17
N SER A 572 -11.17 30.74 45.26
CA SER A 572 -12.61 30.59 45.48
C SER A 572 -12.89 30.63 46.98
N MET A 573 -13.79 31.51 47.42
CA MET A 573 -14.29 31.49 48.79
C MET A 573 -15.70 30.89 48.77
N LYS A 574 -15.84 29.66 49.28
CA LYS A 574 -17.15 29.01 49.42
C LYS A 574 -17.76 29.43 50.76
N MET A 575 -18.93 30.05 50.73
CA MET A 575 -19.72 30.31 51.93
C MET A 575 -20.91 29.36 51.92
N GLU A 576 -20.91 28.40 52.85
CA GLU A 576 -22.07 27.54 53.08
C GLU A 576 -22.89 28.15 54.22
N LEU A 577 -24.14 28.52 53.91
CA LEU A 577 -25.14 28.81 54.93
C LEU A 577 -25.81 27.49 55.27
N SER A 578 -25.54 26.95 56.46
CA SER A 578 -26.22 25.75 56.94
C SER A 578 -27.47 26.20 57.68
N SER A 579 -28.65 25.74 57.24
CA SER A 579 -29.87 25.82 58.06
C SER A 579 -29.93 24.61 58.99
N ASP A 580 -29.09 24.59 60.02
CA ASP A 580 -29.28 23.64 61.11
C ASP A 580 -30.40 24.19 61.99
N TYR A 581 -31.65 23.86 61.63
CA TYR A 581 -32.86 23.71 62.47
C TYR A 581 -34.10 24.02 61.63
N TYR A 582 -34.71 22.98 61.06
CA TYR A 582 -36.13 22.99 60.74
C TYR A 582 -36.76 21.75 61.36
N ASN A 583 -37.30 21.92 62.57
CA ASN A 583 -38.53 21.27 63.02
C ASN A 583 -38.94 21.83 64.39
N THR A 584 -39.57 23.00 64.37
CA THR A 584 -40.96 23.23 64.78
C THR A 584 -41.17 24.73 64.83
N ALA A 585 -41.82 25.24 63.80
CA ALA A 585 -42.45 26.55 63.87
C ALA A 585 -43.59 26.49 64.87
N VAL A 586 -43.47 27.24 65.97
CA VAL A 586 -44.55 28.14 66.39
C VAL A 586 -43.88 29.46 66.78
N GLY A 587 -43.51 30.26 65.78
CA GLY A 587 -43.20 31.66 66.02
C GLY A 587 -44.50 32.44 66.14
N ASN A 588 -44.69 33.18 67.23
CA ASN A 588 -45.37 34.46 67.12
C ASN A 588 -44.33 35.49 66.63
N GLU A 589 -44.78 36.49 65.87
CA GLU A 589 -43.94 37.55 65.33
C GLU A 589 -43.04 38.18 66.40
N GLY A 590 -41.71 38.01 66.26
CA GLY A 590 -40.74 38.60 67.17
C GLY A 590 -39.35 37.97 67.20
N ASP A 591 -39.17 36.73 66.75
CA ASP A 591 -37.89 36.05 67.00
C ASP A 591 -36.80 36.36 65.94
N GLU A 592 -35.61 36.69 66.44
CA GLU A 592 -34.38 36.86 65.67
C GLU A 592 -33.85 35.51 65.18
N TRP A 593 -33.39 35.46 63.92
CA TRP A 593 -32.70 34.29 63.36
C TRP A 593 -31.19 34.52 63.42
N GLU A 594 -30.47 33.79 64.27
CA GLU A 594 -29.01 33.74 64.24
C GLU A 594 -28.53 32.82 63.10
N PHE A 595 -27.74 33.36 62.18
CA PHE A 595 -27.03 32.58 61.17
C PHE A 595 -25.54 32.53 61.52
N GLY A 596 -25.07 31.38 61.97
CA GLY A 596 -23.65 31.12 62.24
C GLY A 596 -22.88 30.74 60.96
N ILE A 597 -21.68 31.30 60.79
CA ILE A 597 -20.73 30.87 59.75
C ILE A 597 -20.05 29.60 60.26
N ASN A 598 -20.45 28.43 59.75
CA ASN A 598 -19.93 27.16 60.29
C ASN A 598 -18.54 26.76 59.74
N HIS A 599 -18.15 27.11 58.50
CA HIS A 599 -16.80 26.80 57.98
C HIS A 599 -16.34 27.75 56.87
N VAL A 600 -15.04 28.11 56.89
CA VAL A 600 -14.35 28.83 55.79
C VAL A 600 -13.33 27.89 55.16
N PHE A 601 -13.53 27.53 53.89
CA PHE A 601 -12.55 26.78 53.10
C PHE A 601 -11.83 27.71 52.13
N VAL A 602 -10.51 27.82 52.28
CA VAL A 602 -9.64 28.53 51.32
C VAL A 602 -8.99 27.47 50.44
N HIS A 603 -9.44 27.35 49.19
CA HIS A 603 -8.76 26.54 48.19
C HIS A 603 -7.92 27.44 47.28
N GLU A 604 -6.60 27.22 47.27
CA GLU A 604 -5.73 27.74 46.20
C GLU A 604 -5.98 26.94 44.91
N TYR A 605 -6.90 27.39 44.08
CA TYR A 605 -7.02 26.88 42.72
C TYR A 605 -6.02 27.61 41.83
N GLY A 606 -4.75 27.21 41.90
CA GLY A 606 -3.88 27.41 40.74
C GLY A 606 -4.52 26.69 39.57
N HIS A 607 -4.67 27.35 38.41
CA HIS A 607 -4.99 26.63 37.18
C HIS A 607 -4.09 25.40 37.12
N VAL A 608 -4.69 24.21 37.16
CA VAL A 608 -3.97 22.94 37.06
C VAL A 608 -3.31 22.97 35.70
N ASN A 609 -2.04 23.35 35.70
CA ASN A 609 -1.20 23.31 34.54
C ASN A 609 -1.07 21.82 34.22
N GLN A 610 -1.78 21.38 33.19
CA GLN A 610 -1.74 20.02 32.65
C GLN A 610 -0.29 19.51 32.59
N ARG A 611 0.66 20.42 32.31
CA ARG A 611 2.10 20.18 32.29
C ARG A 611 2.77 19.94 33.65
N LEU A 612 2.33 20.60 34.73
CA LEU A 612 2.87 20.41 36.09
C LEU A 612 2.33 19.12 36.73
N MET A 613 1.08 18.75 36.39
CA MET A 613 0.49 17.45 36.74
C MET A 613 1.18 16.33 35.95
N GLU A 614 1.38 16.50 34.63
CA GLU A 614 2.18 15.62 33.79
C GLU A 614 3.64 15.47 34.27
N ASP A 615 4.28 16.56 34.72
CA ASP A 615 5.66 16.55 35.22
C ASP A 615 5.77 15.91 36.61
N LYS A 616 4.81 16.12 37.53
CA LYS A 616 4.77 15.43 38.83
C LYS A 616 4.38 13.95 38.71
N ILE A 617 3.58 13.58 37.71
CA ILE A 617 3.26 12.19 37.34
C ILE A 617 4.49 11.51 36.70
N ARG A 618 5.24 12.21 35.84
CA ARG A 618 6.51 11.72 35.26
C ARG A 618 7.64 11.57 36.28
N GLN A 619 7.68 12.41 37.31
CA GLN A 619 8.71 12.38 38.35
C GLN A 619 8.35 11.51 39.56
N GLY A 620 7.21 10.80 39.54
CA GLY A 620 6.85 9.81 40.58
C GLY A 620 6.37 10.42 41.90
N GLY A 621 5.86 11.65 41.90
CA GLY A 621 5.43 12.37 43.10
C GLY A 621 3.96 12.17 43.52
N VAL A 622 3.15 11.47 42.72
CA VAL A 622 1.89 10.88 43.19
C VAL A 622 2.26 9.47 43.65
N ASP A 623 2.04 9.16 44.93
CA ASP A 623 2.39 7.84 45.47
C ASP A 623 1.43 6.76 44.94
N PHE A 624 1.69 6.34 43.70
CA PHE A 624 1.07 5.18 43.06
C PHE A 624 1.51 3.85 43.71
N ARG A 625 2.32 3.82 44.78
CA ARG A 625 2.70 2.56 45.45
C ARG A 625 1.49 1.90 46.13
N MET A 626 0.55 2.68 46.67
CA MET A 626 -0.70 2.16 47.23
C MET A 626 -1.70 1.72 46.13
N LEU A 627 -1.84 2.48 45.04
CA LEU A 627 -2.67 2.05 43.90
C LEU A 627 -2.07 0.80 43.21
N LYS A 628 -0.73 0.69 43.16
CA LYS A 628 -0.02 -0.55 42.76
C LYS A 628 -0.30 -1.72 43.69
N GLN A 629 -0.46 -1.52 45.00
CA GLN A 629 -0.85 -2.59 45.92
C GLN A 629 -2.30 -3.05 45.69
N VAL A 630 -3.21 -2.13 45.40
CA VAL A 630 -4.61 -2.46 45.05
C VAL A 630 -4.70 -3.16 43.69
N LEU A 631 -3.94 -2.70 42.69
CA LEU A 631 -3.90 -3.26 41.33
C LEU A 631 -3.00 -4.51 41.20
N ASN A 632 -2.11 -4.82 42.14
CA ASN A 632 -1.32 -6.06 42.10
C ASN A 632 -1.96 -7.22 42.87
N ASN A 633 -3.13 -7.03 43.48
CA ASN A 633 -3.86 -8.13 44.11
C ASN A 633 -4.43 -9.10 43.06
N LYS A 634 -4.53 -10.39 43.41
CA LYS A 634 -4.98 -11.53 42.57
C LYS A 634 -6.30 -11.33 41.80
N ALA A 635 -7.07 -10.27 42.09
CA ALA A 635 -8.30 -9.91 41.38
C ALA A 635 -8.06 -9.54 39.90
N ASN A 636 -6.90 -8.97 39.55
CA ASN A 636 -6.61 -8.53 38.19
C ASN A 636 -6.41 -9.67 37.17
N ALA A 637 -6.24 -10.91 37.62
CA ALA A 637 -6.20 -12.08 36.74
C ALA A 637 -7.59 -12.47 36.16
N LYS A 638 -8.68 -11.85 36.63
CA LYS A 638 -10.07 -12.13 36.20
C LYS A 638 -10.73 -11.01 35.40
N ILE A 639 -10.05 -9.89 35.17
CA ILE A 639 -10.57 -8.78 34.36
C ILE A 639 -10.20 -9.07 32.90
N THR A 640 -11.14 -9.68 32.17
CA THR A 640 -10.93 -10.19 30.81
C THR A 640 -11.70 -9.42 29.73
N ASP A 641 -12.65 -8.58 30.15
CA ASP A 641 -13.52 -7.81 29.25
C ASP A 641 -13.96 -6.49 29.91
N ALA A 642 -14.59 -5.61 29.13
CA ALA A 642 -15.01 -4.29 29.61
C ALA A 642 -16.04 -4.37 30.75
N LYS A 643 -16.93 -5.36 30.73
CA LYS A 643 -17.98 -5.54 31.74
C LYS A 643 -17.40 -5.94 33.10
N SER A 644 -16.50 -6.91 33.12
CA SER A 644 -15.77 -7.34 34.34
C SER A 644 -14.90 -6.24 34.92
N MET A 645 -14.41 -5.31 34.10
CA MET A 645 -13.67 -4.13 34.55
C MET A 645 -14.59 -3.08 35.20
N VAL A 646 -15.77 -2.82 34.62
CA VAL A 646 -16.79 -1.93 35.21
C VAL A 646 -17.29 -2.50 36.53
N ASP A 647 -17.56 -3.80 36.60
CA ASP A 647 -18.00 -4.46 37.84
C ASP A 647 -16.93 -4.39 38.94
N TRP A 648 -15.65 -4.48 38.56
CA TRP A 648 -14.54 -4.30 39.50
C TRP A 648 -14.43 -2.85 39.98
N TRP A 649 -14.54 -1.88 39.08
CA TRP A 649 -14.53 -0.44 39.40
C TRP A 649 -15.64 -0.09 40.39
N SER A 650 -16.88 -0.48 40.10
CA SER A 650 -18.03 -0.24 40.96
C SER A 650 -17.89 -0.88 42.35
N LYS A 651 -17.25 -2.05 42.46
CA LYS A 651 -17.00 -2.73 43.75
C LYS A 651 -15.88 -2.11 44.59
N ASN A 652 -14.94 -1.40 43.97
CA ASN A 652 -13.78 -0.82 44.64
C ASN A 652 -13.85 0.72 44.72
N ILE A 653 -14.95 1.33 44.26
CA ILE A 653 -15.10 2.78 44.11
C ILE A 653 -14.92 3.55 45.41
N ASN A 654 -15.37 3.00 46.55
CA ASN A 654 -15.25 3.66 47.85
C ASN A 654 -13.80 3.70 48.36
N LEU A 655 -13.00 2.66 48.10
CA LEU A 655 -11.56 2.63 48.39
C LEU A 655 -10.78 3.59 47.48
N ILE A 656 -11.18 3.71 46.22
CA ILE A 656 -10.59 4.62 45.24
C ILE A 656 -10.93 6.07 45.61
N ALA A 657 -12.19 6.37 45.90
CA ALA A 657 -12.66 7.70 46.28
C ALA A 657 -11.97 8.19 47.57
N GLN A 658 -11.87 7.38 48.61
CA GLN A 658 -11.22 7.76 49.88
C GLN A 658 -9.73 8.09 49.74
N ASN A 659 -9.02 7.50 48.76
CA ASN A 659 -7.57 7.68 48.60
C ASN A 659 -7.17 8.68 47.51
N ILE A 660 -8.12 9.15 46.68
CA ILE A 660 -7.86 10.09 45.57
C ILE A 660 -8.49 11.47 45.80
N THR A 661 -9.58 11.56 46.58
CA THR A 661 -10.23 12.83 46.95
C THR A 661 -9.34 13.88 47.61
N PRO A 662 -8.27 13.56 48.39
CA PRO A 662 -7.39 14.58 48.96
C PRO A 662 -6.57 15.37 47.92
N TYR A 663 -6.54 14.94 46.66
CA TYR A 663 -5.68 15.50 45.60
C TYR A 663 -6.44 16.25 44.50
N GLY A 664 -7.72 16.57 44.71
CA GLY A 664 -8.47 17.49 43.84
C GLY A 664 -9.01 16.88 42.54
N ALA A 665 -9.19 15.56 42.46
CA ALA A 665 -9.94 14.94 41.36
C ALA A 665 -11.45 15.10 41.60
N ASN A 666 -12.15 15.82 40.71
CA ASN A 666 -13.60 15.94 40.77
C ASN A 666 -14.25 14.61 40.38
N LEU A 667 -14.82 13.91 41.37
CA LEU A 667 -15.78 12.83 41.21
C LEU A 667 -17.18 13.40 41.45
N SER A 668 -18.16 13.09 40.59
CA SER A 668 -19.58 13.33 40.89
C SER A 668 -20.12 12.12 41.65
N TYR A 669 -20.76 12.30 42.82
CA TYR A 669 -21.25 11.19 43.64
C TYR A 669 -22.70 11.33 44.08
N GLY A 670 -23.42 10.21 44.14
CA GLY A 670 -24.72 10.07 44.80
C GLY A 670 -24.60 9.32 46.12
N THR A 671 -25.19 9.83 47.19
CA THR A 671 -25.20 9.21 48.52
C THR A 671 -26.59 8.71 48.91
N ASP A 672 -26.67 7.68 49.76
CA ASP A 672 -27.94 7.29 50.37
C ASP A 672 -28.26 8.10 51.64
N SER A 673 -29.42 7.81 52.26
CA SER A 673 -29.95 8.51 53.43
C SER A 673 -29.06 8.47 54.68
N ASN A 674 -28.00 7.65 54.68
CA ASN A 674 -27.05 7.53 55.77
C ASN A 674 -25.67 8.14 55.42
N GLY A 675 -25.55 8.83 54.27
CA GLY A 675 -24.32 9.51 53.84
C GLY A 675 -23.27 8.59 53.22
N SER A 676 -23.60 7.33 52.89
CA SER A 676 -22.67 6.42 52.21
C SER A 676 -22.71 6.63 50.69
N ILE A 677 -21.53 6.72 50.05
CA ILE A 677 -21.42 6.87 48.58
C ILE A 677 -21.93 5.58 47.92
N LYS A 678 -22.98 5.69 47.10
CA LYS A 678 -23.54 4.58 46.31
C LYS A 678 -22.95 4.51 44.91
N GLU A 679 -22.69 5.65 44.27
CA GLU A 679 -22.14 5.74 42.92
C GLU A 679 -21.21 6.95 42.82
N ALA A 680 -20.05 6.80 42.16
CA ALA A 680 -19.14 7.91 41.86
C ALA A 680 -18.62 7.80 40.43
N TYR A 681 -18.71 8.89 39.67
CA TYR A 681 -18.33 8.95 38.26
C TYR A 681 -17.11 9.83 38.05
N PRO A 682 -16.10 9.37 37.30
CA PRO A 682 -14.95 10.17 36.93
C PRO A 682 -15.35 11.26 35.94
N THR A 683 -14.84 12.48 36.13
CA THR A 683 -14.92 13.54 35.12
C THR A 683 -14.11 13.16 33.87
N GLU A 684 -14.50 13.65 32.69
CA GLU A 684 -13.83 13.41 31.39
C GLU A 684 -12.28 13.36 31.47
N PRO A 685 -11.60 14.35 32.11
CA PRO A 685 -10.13 14.35 32.18
C PRO A 685 -9.53 13.22 33.01
N PHE A 686 -10.25 12.75 34.04
CA PHE A 686 -9.78 11.68 34.92
C PHE A 686 -10.00 10.30 34.28
N ALA A 687 -11.06 10.14 33.49
CA ALA A 687 -11.34 8.91 32.75
C ALA A 687 -10.26 8.62 31.69
N GLU A 688 -9.82 9.64 30.95
CA GLU A 688 -8.73 9.52 29.97
C GLU A 688 -7.40 9.14 30.63
N LEU A 689 -7.02 9.83 31.71
CA LEU A 689 -5.78 9.57 32.44
C LEU A 689 -5.76 8.18 33.10
N PHE A 690 -6.90 7.73 33.62
CA PHE A 690 -7.04 6.38 34.19
C PHE A 690 -6.86 5.31 33.11
N ALA A 691 -7.51 5.46 31.94
CA ALA A 691 -7.40 4.53 30.82
C ALA A 691 -5.96 4.46 30.26
N GLU A 692 -5.25 5.59 30.18
CA GLU A 692 -3.84 5.63 29.78
C GLU A 692 -2.92 4.93 30.79
N SER A 693 -3.08 5.21 32.08
CA SER A 693 -2.26 4.63 33.14
C SER A 693 -2.51 3.12 33.34
N PHE A 694 -3.75 2.66 33.15
CA PHE A 694 -4.11 1.24 33.23
C PHE A 694 -3.51 0.46 32.05
N THR A 695 -3.55 1.03 30.85
CA THR A 695 -3.08 0.36 29.62
C THR A 695 -1.57 0.40 29.43
N GLN A 696 -0.86 1.37 30.00
CA GLN A 696 0.62 1.39 30.02
C GLN A 696 1.22 0.24 30.83
N ASN A 697 0.51 -0.26 31.84
CA ASN A 697 1.02 -1.32 32.72
C ASN A 697 0.74 -2.74 32.20
N ASN A 698 -0.09 -2.94 31.17
CA ASN A 698 -0.32 -4.23 30.52
C ASN A 698 -0.44 -4.13 28.98
N PRO A 699 0.61 -3.68 28.27
CA PRO A 699 0.55 -3.34 26.84
C PRO A 699 0.41 -4.56 25.91
N ARG A 700 0.62 -5.78 26.40
CA ARG A 700 0.49 -7.03 25.62
C ARG A 700 -0.95 -7.57 25.52
N VAL A 701 -1.89 -7.04 26.31
CA VAL A 701 -3.25 -7.58 26.42
C VAL A 701 -4.28 -6.74 25.65
N TRP A 702 -4.02 -5.45 25.41
CA TRP A 702 -5.05 -4.51 24.95
C TRP A 702 -4.66 -3.74 23.68
N SER A 703 -5.52 -3.76 22.66
CA SER A 703 -5.31 -3.12 21.36
C SER A 703 -5.53 -1.60 21.43
N LYS A 704 -4.99 -0.86 20.44
CA LYS A 704 -5.20 0.59 20.31
C LYS A 704 -6.69 0.95 20.15
N GLU A 705 -7.47 0.05 19.56
CA GLU A 705 -8.92 0.20 19.37
C GLU A 705 -9.67 0.06 20.70
N PHE A 706 -9.27 -0.87 21.56
CA PHE A 706 -9.84 -1.01 22.90
C PHE A 706 -9.65 0.25 23.76
N LYS A 707 -8.51 0.94 23.62
CA LYS A 707 -8.27 2.23 24.29
C LYS A 707 -9.23 3.31 23.82
N ARG A 708 -9.43 3.42 22.49
CA ARG A 708 -10.35 4.39 21.88
C ARG A 708 -11.78 4.17 22.37
N LEU A 709 -12.22 2.91 22.39
CA LEU A 709 -13.57 2.51 22.78
C LEU A 709 -13.83 2.67 24.28
N LEU A 710 -12.83 2.39 25.13
CA LEU A 710 -12.94 2.60 26.58
C LEU A 710 -13.03 4.10 26.93
N THR A 711 -12.26 4.94 26.25
CA THR A 711 -12.36 6.40 26.39
C THR A 711 -13.76 6.88 25.97
N ALA A 712 -14.25 6.46 24.79
CA ALA A 712 -15.57 6.85 24.30
C ALA A 712 -16.72 6.43 25.26
N TYR A 713 -16.68 5.20 25.78
CA TYR A 713 -17.70 4.69 26.71
C TYR A 713 -17.70 5.43 28.06
N MET A 714 -16.53 5.75 28.61
CA MET A 714 -16.41 6.48 29.88
C MET A 714 -16.80 7.96 29.74
N THR A 715 -16.54 8.57 28.57
CA THR A 715 -17.01 9.91 28.21
C THR A 715 -18.54 9.96 28.10
N GLU A 716 -19.17 8.93 27.55
CA GLU A 716 -20.62 8.88 27.37
C GLU A 716 -21.37 8.74 28.71
N ILE A 717 -20.87 7.91 29.64
CA ILE A 717 -21.41 7.81 31.01
C ILE A 717 -21.29 9.14 31.76
N SER A 718 -20.22 9.91 31.51
CA SER A 718 -20.04 11.24 32.09
C SER A 718 -21.04 12.27 31.53
N ARG A 719 -21.54 12.10 30.30
CA ARG A 719 -22.48 13.03 29.65
C ARG A 719 -23.94 12.68 29.91
N SER A 720 -24.32 11.40 29.92
CA SER A 720 -25.71 10.96 30.08
C SER A 720 -26.35 11.35 31.42
N ASN A 721 -25.56 11.64 32.44
CA ASN A 721 -26.03 12.02 33.78
C ASN A 721 -26.04 13.53 34.03
N ASN A 722 -25.67 14.36 33.04
CA ASN A 722 -25.66 15.83 33.12
C ASN A 722 -26.69 16.47 32.15
N LEU A 723 -27.97 16.15 32.40
CA LEU A 723 -29.20 16.91 32.07
C LEU A 723 -29.65 17.08 30.59
N GLU A 724 -30.98 16.91 30.40
CA GLU A 724 -31.88 17.44 29.35
C GLU A 724 -31.44 17.39 27.86
N ARG A 725 -32.15 16.56 27.08
CA ARG A 725 -31.99 16.39 25.62
C ARG A 725 -32.29 17.68 24.83
N GLU A 726 -31.33 18.17 24.07
CA GLU A 726 -31.59 18.83 22.78
C GLU A 726 -31.09 17.90 21.66
N GLU A 727 -32.00 17.54 20.73
CA GLU A 727 -31.74 16.59 19.64
C GLU A 727 -30.79 17.20 18.58
N ASN A 728 -29.56 16.67 18.49
CA ASN A 728 -28.60 16.99 17.43
C ASN A 728 -28.33 15.74 16.56
N PRO A 729 -28.54 15.79 15.23
CA PRO A 729 -28.42 14.61 14.35
C PRO A 729 -27.01 14.02 14.20
N ALA A 730 -25.97 14.71 14.68
CA ALA A 730 -24.59 14.18 14.68
C ALA A 730 -24.34 13.15 15.81
N ASP A 731 -25.26 13.05 16.78
CA ASP A 731 -25.12 12.18 17.96
C ASP A 731 -25.60 10.74 17.69
N ASP A 732 -26.37 10.49 16.63
CA ASP A 732 -26.89 9.15 16.29
C ASP A 732 -25.79 8.17 15.87
N GLU A 733 -24.68 8.63 15.28
CA GLU A 733 -23.59 7.75 14.81
C GLU A 733 -22.75 7.21 15.99
N ILE A 734 -22.53 8.04 17.02
CA ILE A 734 -21.79 7.68 18.24
C ILE A 734 -22.66 6.81 19.16
N VAL A 735 -23.95 7.11 19.28
CA VAL A 735 -24.91 6.31 20.07
C VAL A 735 -25.13 4.93 19.44
N THR A 736 -25.11 4.83 18.11
CA THR A 736 -25.23 3.55 17.39
C THR A 736 -23.98 2.66 17.58
N GLU A 737 -22.77 3.23 17.58
CA GLU A 737 -21.54 2.49 17.89
C GLU A 737 -21.47 2.02 19.36
N VAL A 738 -21.98 2.80 20.30
CA VAL A 738 -22.04 2.44 21.74
C VAL A 738 -23.08 1.33 22.00
N TRP A 739 -24.20 1.34 21.29
CA TRP A 739 -25.22 0.27 21.40
C TRP A 739 -24.75 -1.06 20.79
N GLN A 740 -23.96 -1.05 19.71
CA GLN A 740 -23.34 -2.25 19.14
C GLN A 740 -22.34 -2.96 20.06
N ILE A 741 -21.88 -2.31 21.13
CA ILE A 741 -20.98 -2.89 22.14
C ILE A 741 -21.77 -3.49 23.32
N LYS A 742 -23.06 -3.14 23.45
CA LYS A 742 -23.94 -3.61 24.54
C LYS A 742 -24.66 -4.92 24.21
N GLU A 743 -24.89 -5.22 22.92
CA GLU A 743 -25.19 -6.58 22.40
C GLU A 743 -23.91 -7.42 22.29
#